data_AF-A0A959ZH91-F1
#
_entry.id   AF-A0A959ZH91-F1
#
_cell.length_a   1.000
_cell.length_b   1.000
_cell.length_c   1.000
_cell.angle_alpha   90.00
_cell.angle_beta   90.00
_cell.angle_gamma   90.00
#
_symmetry.space_group_name_H-M   'P 1'
#
loop_
_entity.id
_entity.type
_entity.pdbx_description
1 polymer ?
#
loop_
_entity_poly.entity_id
_entity_poly.type
_entity_poly.pdbx_seq_one_letter_code
_entity_poly.pdbx_strand_id
1 'polypeptide(L)'
;MIHRAAWPASAIEYQRIVSSVLSPVLAGIQVIDDLPGSQEGPTKISVRGLTGDEAKLLDARLPPPEGSRNKPASKGTHRWAMELPRSVRSDPRFAMGTAARFPSWLELADGPTMLVVTVISPIMNELATVFRIREGAGPKTLKGAKKAVERSIAAHRMLGLDWRPIKDLLDPTLDAEAVIAARRRLIEGWAEPATDPGEGAMAFLCSRLAHSYYGKARKEGTAIRSQVINSKTEPVLLGTLQTWDSLLDYLGEHISDVDSATAAPISTRIPAGPPPEVGERIQLARRWFVEVFDSAHTSQEPGNPELWGLVPPSHASNWDEDIGDLRGEAGESGGLAQIEVESSEPIEPLPLSTDVVRSGSSEEIAIPDTEDASTAARGFDSNLWLTQLSPGMADSIWELWGTTVIARHPDVLVDCSYPEVTFAGILQPAAMVWEDIALTCWFLCFGPYSRTTLDGLEARLDKSLEDLSDLGCPVDRQVFRDLIAAGEGKDWLFAEGLVVSITIGSNVTANDDKPDADEVFVRLRDIVSRHRKAWLEASLDKYLEESWKRDLEQASLAYRELEAGRGKPPTAKQSYPKLAGAAKTWFGGDLSRLAGVLELAGPVAEMPVSLSDRGLPGDMRTVRTRVNELLGGTLDGEGNQRWQMRRRFDLSRHVDTVLTFWQASGELPSRPAFGKNWLLKEAFPDDFEQGYLEYIEAIRLALDETGHPAGEAPLAK
;
A
#
# COMPACT_ATOMS: atom_id res chain seq x y z
N MET A 1 -12.22 -39.10 0.21
CA MET A 1 -13.17 -39.96 0.95
C MET A 1 -14.09 -39.14 1.85
N ILE A 2 -13.57 -38.37 2.83
CA ILE A 2 -14.41 -37.48 3.68
C ILE A 2 -15.27 -36.53 2.84
N HIS A 3 -14.68 -35.88 1.83
CA HIS A 3 -15.40 -34.93 0.97
C HIS A 3 -16.68 -35.52 0.36
N ARG A 4 -16.59 -36.69 -0.29
CA ARG A 4 -17.77 -37.36 -0.88
C ARG A 4 -18.85 -37.75 0.12
N ALA A 5 -18.49 -37.98 1.37
CA ALA A 5 -19.41 -38.40 2.42
C ALA A 5 -20.06 -37.22 3.15
N ALA A 6 -19.33 -36.10 3.30
CA ALA A 6 -19.72 -34.97 4.14
C ALA A 6 -20.04 -33.69 3.35
N TRP A 7 -19.88 -33.69 2.01
CA TRP A 7 -20.21 -32.51 1.21
C TRP A 7 -21.72 -32.24 1.23
N PRO A 8 -22.16 -30.98 1.46
CA PRO A 8 -23.59 -30.66 1.49
C PRO A 8 -24.27 -30.99 0.16
N ALA A 9 -25.36 -31.77 0.22
CA ALA A 9 -26.13 -32.12 -0.98
C ALA A 9 -26.65 -30.87 -1.73
N SER A 10 -26.97 -29.80 -0.99
CA SER A 10 -27.37 -28.50 -1.55
C SER A 10 -26.27 -27.79 -2.33
N ALA A 11 -25.00 -28.20 -2.19
CA ALA A 11 -23.84 -27.60 -2.84
C ALA A 11 -23.30 -28.44 -4.02
N ILE A 12 -23.99 -29.52 -4.43
CA ILE A 12 -23.59 -30.33 -5.59
C ILE A 12 -23.68 -29.51 -6.88
N GLU A 13 -24.73 -28.71 -7.04
CA GLU A 13 -24.89 -27.86 -8.22
C GLU A 13 -23.78 -26.80 -8.31
N TYR A 14 -23.36 -26.27 -7.16
CA TYR A 14 -22.21 -25.36 -7.10
C TYR A 14 -20.92 -26.04 -7.55
N GLN A 15 -20.65 -27.29 -7.14
CA GLN A 15 -19.50 -28.06 -7.64
C GLN A 15 -19.52 -28.23 -9.16
N ARG A 16 -20.70 -28.49 -9.73
CA ARG A 16 -20.88 -28.60 -11.18
C ARG A 16 -20.53 -27.29 -11.89
N ILE A 17 -20.92 -26.15 -11.32
CA ILE A 17 -20.55 -24.82 -11.84
C ILE A 17 -19.03 -24.57 -11.71
N VAL A 18 -18.40 -24.97 -10.60
CA VAL A 18 -16.94 -24.88 -10.47
C VAL A 18 -16.27 -25.72 -11.57
N SER A 19 -16.79 -26.91 -11.84
CA SER A 19 -16.28 -27.79 -12.90
C SER A 19 -16.43 -27.18 -14.29
N SER A 20 -17.57 -26.54 -14.59
CA SER A 20 -17.82 -25.93 -15.91
C SER A 20 -16.91 -24.76 -16.22
N VAL A 21 -16.43 -24.04 -15.19
CA VAL A 21 -15.45 -22.94 -15.33
C VAL A 21 -14.01 -23.46 -15.29
N LEU A 22 -13.69 -24.39 -14.39
CA LEU A 22 -12.32 -24.86 -14.17
C LEU A 22 -11.82 -25.78 -15.29
N SER A 23 -12.68 -26.65 -15.84
CA SER A 23 -12.26 -27.57 -16.91
C SER A 23 -11.74 -26.84 -18.16
N PRO A 24 -12.45 -25.82 -18.69
CA PRO A 24 -11.93 -25.05 -19.82
C PRO A 24 -10.63 -24.29 -19.47
N VAL A 25 -10.49 -23.75 -18.25
CA VAL A 25 -9.23 -23.11 -17.81
C VAL A 25 -8.06 -24.08 -17.87
N LEU A 26 -8.22 -25.29 -17.32
CA LEU A 26 -7.19 -26.33 -17.36
C LEU A 26 -6.86 -26.73 -18.81
N ALA A 27 -7.86 -26.79 -19.68
CA ALA A 27 -7.71 -27.02 -21.12
C ALA A 27 -7.10 -25.82 -21.90
N GLY A 28 -6.87 -24.67 -21.25
CA GLY A 28 -6.32 -23.46 -21.88
C GLY A 28 -7.30 -22.70 -22.75
N ILE A 29 -8.60 -22.92 -22.52
CA ILE A 29 -9.67 -22.14 -23.12
C ILE A 29 -9.87 -20.89 -22.26
N GLN A 30 -9.94 -19.74 -22.92
CA GLN A 30 -10.19 -18.47 -22.23
C GLN A 30 -11.60 -18.46 -21.66
N VAL A 31 -11.72 -18.33 -20.33
CA VAL A 31 -13.02 -18.21 -19.63
C VAL A 31 -13.27 -16.83 -19.05
N ILE A 32 -12.29 -15.93 -19.11
CA ILE A 32 -12.38 -14.58 -18.53
C ILE A 32 -12.19 -13.55 -19.63
N ASP A 33 -13.16 -12.64 -19.72
CA ASP A 33 -13.05 -11.42 -20.53
C ASP A 33 -12.87 -10.21 -19.66
N ASP A 34 -12.03 -9.28 -20.12
CA ASP A 34 -11.97 -7.95 -19.53
C ASP A 34 -13.17 -7.14 -20.02
N LEU A 35 -13.85 -6.50 -19.08
CA LEU A 35 -14.85 -5.51 -19.40
C LEU A 35 -14.18 -4.13 -19.50
N PRO A 36 -14.67 -3.23 -20.36
CA PRO A 36 -14.18 -1.86 -20.42
C PRO A 36 -14.26 -1.21 -19.03
N GLY A 37 -13.14 -0.66 -18.55
CA GLY A 37 -13.04 0.03 -17.27
C GLY A 37 -12.04 1.18 -17.35
N SER A 38 -12.02 2.06 -16.34
CA SER A 38 -11.02 3.12 -16.23
C SER A 38 -9.62 2.51 -16.20
N GLN A 39 -8.68 3.03 -17.00
CA GLN A 39 -7.31 2.51 -17.08
C GLN A 39 -6.58 2.52 -15.71
N GLU A 40 -7.08 3.30 -14.75
CA GLU A 40 -6.52 3.48 -13.40
C GLU A 40 -7.24 2.66 -12.31
N GLY A 41 -8.30 1.91 -12.64
CA GLY A 41 -9.15 1.19 -11.67
C GLY A 41 -8.93 -0.33 -11.62
N PRO A 42 -9.55 -1.04 -10.65
CA PRO A 42 -9.57 -2.50 -10.65
C PRO A 42 -10.22 -3.03 -11.94
N THR A 43 -9.65 -4.10 -12.50
CA THR A 43 -10.13 -4.73 -13.72
C THR A 43 -11.47 -5.40 -13.46
N LYS A 44 -12.49 -4.96 -14.20
CA LYS A 44 -13.80 -5.64 -14.29
C LYS A 44 -13.68 -6.83 -15.23
N ILE A 45 -14.27 -7.95 -14.85
CA ILE A 45 -14.26 -9.16 -15.67
C ILE A 45 -15.67 -9.70 -15.89
N SER A 46 -15.82 -10.52 -16.92
CA SER A 46 -16.96 -11.43 -17.07
C SER A 46 -16.48 -12.86 -17.24
N VAL A 47 -17.25 -13.82 -16.72
CA VAL A 47 -16.95 -15.26 -16.80
C VAL A 47 -17.78 -15.89 -17.92
N ARG A 48 -17.10 -16.42 -18.94
CA ARG A 48 -17.72 -17.09 -20.09
C ARG A 48 -18.27 -18.46 -19.71
N GLY A 49 -19.31 -18.88 -20.43
CA GLY A 49 -19.85 -20.24 -20.37
C GLY A 49 -20.80 -20.50 -19.20
N LEU A 50 -21.06 -19.50 -18.35
CA LEU A 50 -22.10 -19.56 -17.32
C LEU A 50 -23.47 -19.21 -17.92
N THR A 51 -24.48 -19.99 -17.57
CA THR A 51 -25.87 -19.65 -17.86
C THR A 51 -26.39 -18.56 -16.90
N GLY A 52 -27.47 -17.88 -17.26
CA GLY A 52 -28.08 -16.86 -16.41
C GLY A 52 -28.55 -17.39 -15.04
N ASP A 53 -28.96 -18.66 -14.97
CA ASP A 53 -29.37 -19.29 -13.72
C ASP A 53 -28.17 -19.66 -12.85
N GLU A 54 -27.07 -20.11 -13.45
CA GLU A 54 -25.82 -20.37 -12.73
C GLU A 54 -25.23 -19.06 -12.17
N ALA A 55 -25.26 -17.97 -12.92
CA ALA A 55 -24.82 -16.66 -12.44
C ALA A 55 -25.65 -16.19 -11.23
N LYS A 56 -26.98 -16.31 -11.29
CA LYS A 56 -27.86 -15.99 -10.15
C LYS A 56 -27.60 -16.86 -8.92
N LEU A 57 -27.32 -18.16 -9.13
CA LEU A 57 -26.95 -19.05 -8.04
C LEU A 57 -25.65 -18.60 -7.40
N LEU A 58 -24.66 -18.19 -8.20
CA LEU A 58 -23.40 -17.64 -7.70
C LEU A 58 -23.61 -16.32 -6.95
N ASP A 59 -24.46 -15.41 -7.43
CA ASP A 59 -24.76 -14.17 -6.70
C ASP A 59 -25.39 -14.43 -5.33
N ALA A 60 -26.31 -15.40 -5.26
CA ALA A 60 -26.93 -15.78 -4.00
C ALA A 60 -25.95 -16.49 -3.05
N ARG A 61 -25.01 -17.26 -3.59
CA ARG A 61 -24.06 -18.07 -2.82
C ARG A 61 -22.81 -17.29 -2.40
N LEU A 62 -22.30 -16.43 -3.27
CA LEU A 62 -21.07 -15.68 -3.12
C LEU A 62 -21.35 -14.19 -3.34
N PRO A 63 -22.18 -13.56 -2.48
CA PRO A 63 -22.44 -12.15 -2.62
C PRO A 63 -21.13 -11.35 -2.47
N PRO A 64 -20.91 -10.32 -3.29
CA PRO A 64 -19.78 -9.42 -3.08
C PRO A 64 -19.92 -8.74 -1.70
N PRO A 65 -18.81 -8.47 -0.99
CA PRO A 65 -18.87 -7.76 0.29
C PRO A 65 -19.56 -6.39 0.16
N GLU A 66 -20.30 -5.97 1.18
CA GLU A 66 -20.92 -4.64 1.17
C GLU A 66 -19.85 -3.55 0.97
N GLY A 67 -20.11 -2.63 0.04
CA GLY A 67 -19.16 -1.56 -0.30
C GLY A 67 -17.88 -2.02 -1.01
N SER A 68 -17.85 -3.23 -1.62
CA SER A 68 -16.71 -3.72 -2.41
C SER A 68 -16.72 -3.27 -3.87
N ARG A 69 -17.80 -2.60 -4.34
CA ARG A 69 -17.83 -1.99 -5.67
C ARG A 69 -16.68 -0.99 -5.80
N ASN A 70 -15.98 -1.03 -6.93
CA ASN A 70 -14.75 -0.28 -7.20
C ASN A 70 -13.58 -0.55 -6.23
N LYS A 71 -13.66 -1.56 -5.34
CA LYS A 71 -12.53 -1.96 -4.48
C LYS A 71 -11.83 -3.19 -5.07
N PRO A 72 -10.49 -3.20 -5.08
CA PRO A 72 -9.74 -4.35 -5.55
C PRO A 72 -9.89 -5.53 -4.58
N ALA A 73 -9.95 -6.74 -5.12
CA ALA A 73 -9.75 -7.95 -4.33
C ALA A 73 -8.42 -7.86 -3.56
N SER A 74 -8.37 -8.41 -2.35
CA SER A 74 -7.14 -8.43 -1.53
C SER A 74 -5.93 -8.95 -2.32
N LYS A 75 -4.72 -8.44 -2.01
CA LYS A 75 -3.43 -8.85 -2.61
C LYS A 75 -3.37 -10.37 -2.86
N GLY A 76 -3.31 -10.79 -4.13
CA GLY A 76 -3.01 -12.18 -4.49
C GLY A 76 -3.93 -12.86 -5.52
N THR A 77 -4.97 -12.19 -6.02
CA THR A 77 -5.69 -12.71 -7.20
C THR A 77 -4.81 -12.55 -8.41
N HIS A 78 -4.36 -13.67 -8.94
CA HIS A 78 -3.39 -13.72 -10.02
C HIS A 78 -4.11 -14.22 -11.27
N ARG A 79 -4.60 -13.29 -12.09
CA ARG A 79 -5.21 -13.63 -13.39
C ARG A 79 -4.29 -14.49 -14.25
N TRP A 80 -2.99 -14.20 -14.20
CA TRP A 80 -1.98 -14.91 -14.97
C TRP A 80 -2.00 -16.43 -14.74
N ALA A 81 -2.32 -16.90 -13.52
CA ALA A 81 -2.34 -18.33 -13.23
C ALA A 81 -3.45 -19.06 -14.01
N MET A 82 -4.54 -18.37 -14.34
CA MET A 82 -5.64 -18.89 -15.15
C MET A 82 -5.32 -18.85 -16.65
N GLU A 83 -4.53 -17.87 -17.09
CA GLU A 83 -4.06 -17.76 -18.48
C GLU A 83 -2.88 -18.69 -18.78
N LEU A 84 -2.16 -19.14 -17.75
CA LEU A 84 -0.96 -19.96 -17.87
C LEU A 84 -1.13 -21.16 -18.83
N PRO A 85 -2.20 -21.98 -18.75
CA PRO A 85 -2.35 -23.11 -19.64
C PRO A 85 -2.49 -22.70 -21.11
N ARG A 86 -3.15 -21.57 -21.40
CA ARG A 86 -3.28 -21.03 -22.76
C ARG A 86 -1.93 -20.50 -23.23
N SER A 87 -1.28 -19.68 -22.41
CA SER A 87 0.01 -19.05 -22.72
C SER A 87 1.11 -20.07 -22.97
N VAL A 88 1.21 -21.14 -22.18
CA VAL A 88 2.22 -22.20 -22.38
C VAL A 88 1.95 -22.98 -23.67
N ARG A 89 0.68 -23.20 -24.05
CA ARG A 89 0.34 -23.88 -25.32
C ARG A 89 0.64 -23.01 -26.53
N SER A 90 0.40 -21.71 -26.46
CA SER A 90 0.71 -20.78 -27.56
C SER A 90 2.21 -20.47 -27.65
N ASP A 91 2.85 -20.23 -26.51
CA ASP A 91 4.25 -19.80 -26.41
C ASP A 91 4.88 -20.27 -25.08
N PRO A 92 5.42 -21.50 -25.04
CA PRO A 92 6.01 -22.07 -23.83
C PRO A 92 7.32 -21.40 -23.40
N ARG A 93 7.93 -20.58 -24.28
CA ARG A 93 9.16 -19.83 -24.00
C ARG A 93 8.83 -18.55 -23.24
N PHE A 94 7.87 -17.77 -23.73
CA PHE A 94 7.57 -16.42 -23.20
C PHE A 94 6.52 -16.38 -22.09
N ALA A 95 5.71 -17.43 -21.90
CA ALA A 95 4.59 -17.44 -20.94
C ALA A 95 4.95 -17.13 -19.46
N MET A 96 6.23 -17.11 -19.08
CA MET A 96 6.65 -17.00 -17.67
C MET A 96 7.42 -15.72 -17.32
N GLY A 97 8.16 -15.11 -18.26
CA GLY A 97 8.92 -13.88 -17.99
C GLY A 97 8.04 -12.65 -17.75
N THR A 98 6.85 -12.64 -18.33
CA THR A 98 5.88 -11.53 -18.29
C THR A 98 4.74 -11.76 -17.27
N ALA A 99 4.35 -13.00 -17.04
CA ALA A 99 3.19 -13.37 -16.21
C ALA A 99 3.37 -13.08 -14.70
N ALA A 100 4.61 -13.16 -14.18
CA ALA A 100 4.88 -12.89 -12.77
C ALA A 100 4.90 -11.40 -12.41
N ARG A 101 4.86 -10.49 -13.39
CA ARG A 101 5.14 -9.05 -13.21
C ARG A 101 3.91 -8.15 -13.04
N PHE A 102 2.70 -8.65 -13.28
CA PHE A 102 1.49 -7.81 -13.22
C PHE A 102 0.39 -8.45 -12.36
N PRO A 103 0.24 -8.04 -11.08
CA PRO A 103 -1.00 -8.29 -10.35
C PRO A 103 -2.13 -7.51 -11.04
N SER A 104 -3.11 -8.23 -11.58
CA SER A 104 -4.38 -7.62 -12.00
C SER A 104 -5.31 -7.63 -10.80
N TRP A 105 -5.59 -6.44 -10.31
CA TRP A 105 -6.55 -6.25 -9.24
C TRP A 105 -7.95 -6.42 -9.84
N LEU A 106 -8.66 -7.49 -9.47
CA LEU A 106 -10.04 -7.70 -9.93
C LEU A 106 -11.02 -6.94 -9.04
N GLU A 107 -12.04 -6.33 -9.64
CA GLU A 107 -13.15 -5.75 -8.89
C GLU A 107 -14.09 -6.83 -8.37
N LEU A 108 -14.48 -6.78 -7.11
CA LEU A 108 -15.45 -7.72 -6.52
C LEU A 108 -16.89 -7.28 -6.82
N ALA A 109 -17.31 -7.41 -8.08
CA ALA A 109 -18.56 -6.85 -8.59
C ALA A 109 -19.78 -7.79 -8.44
N ASP A 110 -19.57 -9.10 -8.59
CA ASP A 110 -20.65 -10.10 -8.69
C ASP A 110 -20.20 -11.51 -8.25
N GLY A 111 -21.15 -12.44 -8.15
CA GLY A 111 -20.94 -13.83 -7.78
C GLY A 111 -19.96 -14.59 -8.69
N PRO A 112 -20.06 -14.47 -10.04
CA PRO A 112 -19.07 -15.04 -10.96
C PRO A 112 -17.63 -14.57 -10.68
N THR A 113 -17.44 -13.28 -10.42
CA THR A 113 -16.12 -12.75 -10.07
C THR A 113 -15.66 -13.26 -8.70
N MET A 114 -16.58 -13.37 -7.73
CA MET A 114 -16.30 -13.98 -6.44
C MET A 114 -15.89 -15.46 -6.59
N LEU A 115 -16.49 -16.24 -7.49
CA LEU A 115 -16.06 -17.61 -7.80
C LEU A 115 -14.61 -17.64 -8.30
N VAL A 116 -14.26 -16.73 -9.21
CA VAL A 116 -12.88 -16.62 -9.74
C VAL A 116 -11.89 -16.31 -8.62
N VAL A 117 -12.20 -15.35 -7.77
CA VAL A 117 -11.31 -14.88 -6.70
C VAL A 117 -11.16 -15.89 -5.57
N THR A 118 -12.26 -16.53 -5.15
CA THR A 118 -12.28 -17.39 -3.95
C THR A 118 -11.98 -18.86 -4.24
N VAL A 119 -12.18 -19.32 -5.48
CA VAL A 119 -12.01 -20.72 -5.87
C VAL A 119 -10.99 -20.90 -6.99
N ILE A 120 -11.27 -20.37 -8.18
CA ILE A 120 -10.48 -20.70 -9.38
C ILE A 120 -9.05 -20.21 -9.25
N SER A 121 -8.84 -18.93 -8.90
CA SER A 121 -7.50 -18.35 -8.78
C SER A 121 -6.66 -19.03 -7.70
N PRO A 122 -7.16 -19.31 -6.46
CA PRO A 122 -6.41 -20.08 -5.46
C PRO A 122 -5.96 -21.46 -5.93
N ILE A 123 -6.79 -22.18 -6.68
CA ILE A 123 -6.45 -23.50 -7.24
C ILE A 123 -5.36 -23.36 -8.30
N MET A 124 -5.57 -22.47 -9.27
CA MET A 124 -4.62 -22.24 -10.34
C MET A 124 -3.27 -21.74 -9.80
N ASN A 125 -3.28 -20.93 -8.75
CA ASN A 125 -2.07 -20.50 -8.06
C ASN A 125 -1.27 -21.66 -7.45
N GLU A 126 -1.94 -22.64 -6.82
CA GLU A 126 -1.26 -23.81 -6.26
C GLU A 126 -0.72 -24.73 -7.37
N LEU A 127 -1.45 -24.91 -8.48
CA LEU A 127 -0.96 -25.64 -9.65
C LEU A 127 0.24 -24.93 -10.29
N ALA A 128 0.17 -23.62 -10.48
CA ALA A 128 1.22 -22.81 -11.11
C ALA A 128 2.48 -22.60 -10.24
N THR A 129 2.45 -23.01 -8.97
CA THR A 129 3.55 -22.77 -8.02
C THR A 129 4.86 -23.43 -8.42
N VAL A 130 4.82 -24.60 -9.06
CA VAL A 130 6.03 -25.32 -9.50
C VAL A 130 6.78 -24.56 -10.59
N PHE A 131 6.06 -23.85 -11.46
CA PHE A 131 6.67 -22.98 -12.47
C PHE A 131 7.37 -21.79 -11.81
N ARG A 132 6.73 -21.14 -10.83
CA ARG A 132 7.37 -20.06 -10.06
C ARG A 132 8.63 -20.50 -9.34
N ILE A 133 8.61 -21.70 -8.75
CA ILE A 133 9.81 -22.25 -8.09
C ILE A 133 10.94 -22.46 -9.10
N ARG A 134 10.64 -22.99 -10.30
CA ARG A 134 11.63 -23.16 -11.37
C ARG A 134 12.27 -21.84 -11.80
N GLU A 135 11.49 -20.77 -11.85
CA GLU A 135 11.97 -19.42 -12.20
C GLU A 135 12.61 -18.65 -11.02
N GLY A 136 12.74 -19.27 -9.83
CA GLY A 136 13.26 -18.58 -8.64
C GLY A 136 12.27 -17.60 -7.97
N ALA A 137 11.04 -17.48 -8.47
CA ALA A 137 9.96 -16.64 -7.93
C ALA A 137 9.12 -17.31 -6.82
N GLY A 138 9.64 -18.39 -6.21
CA GLY A 138 8.97 -19.19 -5.17
C GLY A 138 9.31 -18.78 -3.72
N PRO A 139 8.93 -19.60 -2.72
CA PRO A 139 9.33 -19.38 -1.34
C PRO A 139 10.86 -19.30 -1.20
N LYS A 140 11.35 -18.28 -0.48
CA LYS A 140 12.79 -17.99 -0.32
C LYS A 140 13.59 -19.02 0.51
N THR A 141 12.93 -20.06 1.03
CA THR A 141 13.57 -21.08 1.87
C THR A 141 13.33 -22.47 1.28
N LEU A 142 14.31 -23.37 1.39
CA LEU A 142 14.18 -24.75 0.93
C LEU A 142 12.97 -25.47 1.56
N LYS A 143 12.77 -25.27 2.87
CA LYS A 143 11.60 -25.81 3.59
C LYS A 143 10.28 -25.26 3.03
N GLY A 144 10.24 -23.97 2.70
CA GLY A 144 9.08 -23.33 2.08
C GLY A 144 8.81 -23.88 0.68
N ALA A 145 9.85 -24.00 -0.15
CA ALA A 145 9.77 -24.55 -1.49
C ALA A 145 9.27 -26.01 -1.47
N LYS A 146 9.83 -26.84 -0.59
CA LYS A 146 9.37 -28.24 -0.40
C LYS A 146 7.89 -28.30 -0.06
N LYS A 147 7.42 -27.52 0.93
CA LYS A 147 6.00 -27.46 1.30
C LYS A 147 5.12 -26.97 0.16
N ALA A 148 5.61 -26.05 -0.67
CA ALA A 148 4.88 -25.53 -1.82
C ALA A 148 4.75 -26.59 -2.94
N VAL A 149 5.82 -27.36 -3.20
CA VAL A 149 5.76 -28.51 -4.12
C VAL A 149 4.81 -29.58 -3.60
N GLU A 150 4.85 -29.91 -2.30
CA GLU A 150 3.94 -30.87 -1.68
C GLU A 150 2.46 -30.46 -1.85
N ARG A 151 2.14 -29.17 -1.65
CA ARG A 151 0.79 -28.65 -1.89
C ARG A 151 0.39 -28.70 -3.36
N SER A 152 1.30 -28.35 -4.27
CA SER A 152 1.03 -28.43 -5.70
C SER A 152 0.75 -29.87 -6.14
N ILE A 153 1.53 -30.84 -5.66
CA ILE A 153 1.28 -32.27 -5.89
C ILE A 153 -0.07 -32.69 -5.32
N ALA A 154 -0.42 -32.25 -4.11
CA ALA A 154 -1.72 -32.55 -3.50
C ALA A 154 -2.88 -31.99 -4.34
N ALA A 155 -2.75 -30.76 -4.86
CA ALA A 155 -3.72 -30.17 -5.77
C ALA A 155 -3.86 -31.01 -7.04
N HIS A 156 -2.76 -31.34 -7.74
CA HIS A 156 -2.80 -32.19 -8.93
C HIS A 156 -3.52 -33.52 -8.67
N ARG A 157 -3.17 -34.21 -7.57
CA ARG A 157 -3.82 -35.47 -7.20
C ARG A 157 -5.31 -35.34 -6.95
N MET A 158 -5.73 -34.29 -6.25
CA MET A 158 -7.14 -34.08 -5.90
C MET A 158 -7.97 -33.68 -7.12
N LEU A 159 -7.40 -32.94 -8.06
CA LEU A 159 -8.03 -32.62 -9.34
C LEU A 159 -7.95 -33.76 -10.36
N GLY A 160 -7.30 -34.89 -10.05
CA GLY A 160 -7.14 -36.00 -11.00
C GLY A 160 -6.14 -35.72 -12.12
N LEU A 161 -5.20 -34.78 -11.91
CA LEU A 161 -4.15 -34.42 -12.86
C LEU A 161 -2.88 -35.26 -12.63
N ASP A 162 -2.11 -35.48 -13.70
CA ASP A 162 -0.81 -36.14 -13.56
C ASP A 162 0.21 -35.20 -12.90
N TRP A 163 0.61 -35.54 -11.68
CA TRP A 163 1.59 -34.80 -10.91
C TRP A 163 3.04 -35.23 -11.20
N ARG A 164 3.25 -36.39 -11.84
CA ARG A 164 4.60 -36.95 -12.06
C ARG A 164 5.53 -36.02 -12.86
N PRO A 165 5.07 -35.29 -13.90
CA PRO A 165 5.91 -34.37 -14.66
C PRO A 165 6.47 -33.19 -13.84
N ILE A 166 5.93 -32.92 -12.63
CA ILE A 166 6.49 -31.89 -11.73
C ILE A 166 7.94 -32.21 -11.37
N LYS A 167 8.28 -33.49 -11.18
CA LYS A 167 9.64 -33.91 -10.84
C LYS A 167 10.61 -33.54 -11.96
N ASP A 168 10.23 -33.84 -13.21
CA ASP A 168 11.04 -33.53 -14.39
C ASP A 168 11.23 -32.01 -14.50
N LEU A 169 10.15 -31.23 -14.38
CA LEU A 169 10.20 -29.77 -14.48
C LEU A 169 11.16 -29.13 -13.46
N LEU A 170 11.25 -29.71 -12.26
CA LEU A 170 12.08 -29.18 -11.18
C LEU A 170 13.52 -29.71 -11.19
N ASP A 171 13.90 -30.55 -12.15
CA ASP A 171 15.27 -31.06 -12.26
C ASP A 171 16.24 -29.94 -12.66
N PRO A 172 17.18 -29.53 -11.78
CA PRO A 172 18.08 -28.41 -12.04
C PRO A 172 19.02 -28.65 -13.22
N THR A 173 19.15 -29.89 -13.71
CA THR A 173 20.07 -30.26 -14.79
C THR A 173 19.48 -30.08 -16.19
N LEU A 174 18.17 -29.80 -16.31
CA LEU A 174 17.54 -29.57 -17.62
C LEU A 174 18.05 -28.30 -18.30
N ASP A 175 18.41 -28.41 -19.57
CA ASP A 175 18.63 -27.29 -20.47
C ASP A 175 17.32 -26.56 -20.83
N ALA A 176 17.42 -25.46 -21.57
CA ALA A 176 16.27 -24.61 -21.90
C ALA A 176 15.18 -25.35 -22.71
N GLU A 177 15.57 -26.19 -23.68
CA GLU A 177 14.62 -26.93 -24.52
C GLU A 177 13.94 -28.06 -23.74
N ALA A 178 14.67 -28.75 -22.87
CA ALA A 178 14.13 -29.76 -21.98
C ALA A 178 13.18 -29.15 -20.94
N VAL A 179 13.46 -27.94 -20.44
CA VAL A 179 12.52 -27.20 -19.58
C VAL A 179 11.24 -26.86 -20.34
N ILE A 180 11.34 -26.36 -21.57
CA ILE A 180 10.18 -26.05 -22.43
C ILE A 180 9.32 -27.31 -22.64
N ALA A 181 9.96 -28.45 -22.94
CA ALA A 181 9.27 -29.72 -23.13
C ALA A 181 8.61 -30.22 -21.83
N ALA A 182 9.28 -30.11 -20.68
CA ALA A 182 8.74 -30.50 -19.38
C ALA A 182 7.53 -29.63 -18.99
N ARG A 183 7.61 -28.31 -19.23
CA ARG A 183 6.49 -27.38 -19.02
C ARG A 183 5.28 -27.75 -19.86
N ARG A 184 5.50 -27.96 -21.16
CA ARG A 184 4.44 -28.33 -22.10
C ARG A 184 3.76 -29.64 -21.68
N ARG A 185 4.55 -30.67 -21.36
CA ARG A 185 4.04 -31.96 -20.88
C ARG A 185 3.17 -31.82 -19.64
N LEU A 186 3.59 -30.99 -18.68
CA LEU A 186 2.80 -30.75 -17.47
C LEU A 186 1.44 -30.09 -17.78
N ILE A 187 1.44 -29.03 -18.62
CA ILE A 187 0.22 -28.31 -19.01
C ILE A 187 -0.70 -29.14 -19.91
N GLU A 188 -0.14 -29.94 -20.83
CA GLU A 188 -0.92 -30.87 -21.65
C GLU A 188 -1.66 -31.89 -20.78
N GLY A 189 -0.99 -32.39 -19.72
CA GLY A 189 -1.61 -33.26 -18.72
C GLY A 189 -2.72 -32.63 -17.88
N TRP A 190 -2.97 -31.32 -18.00
CA TRP A 190 -4.09 -30.66 -17.32
C TRP A 190 -5.39 -30.73 -18.12
N ALA A 191 -5.33 -30.94 -19.45
CA ALA A 191 -6.51 -30.87 -20.31
C ALA A 191 -7.53 -31.99 -20.10
N GLU A 192 -7.10 -33.13 -19.56
CA GLU A 192 -7.92 -34.32 -19.37
C GLU A 192 -7.85 -34.83 -17.91
N PRO A 193 -8.52 -34.16 -16.96
CA PRO A 193 -8.59 -34.62 -15.57
C PRO A 193 -9.21 -36.01 -15.48
N ALA A 194 -8.62 -36.92 -14.68
CA ALA A 194 -9.14 -38.27 -14.48
C ALA A 194 -10.40 -38.32 -13.59
N THR A 195 -10.75 -37.20 -12.95
CA THR A 195 -11.91 -37.04 -12.06
C THR A 195 -12.57 -35.70 -12.32
N ASP A 196 -13.79 -35.48 -11.83
CA ASP A 196 -14.43 -34.17 -11.90
C ASP A 196 -13.55 -33.10 -11.21
N PRO A 197 -13.04 -32.10 -11.95
CA PRO A 197 -12.18 -31.08 -11.37
C PRO A 197 -12.93 -30.18 -10.39
N GLY A 198 -14.26 -30.05 -10.49
CA GLY A 198 -15.07 -29.30 -9.52
C GLY A 198 -15.11 -29.98 -8.15
N GLU A 199 -15.39 -31.28 -8.11
CA GLU A 199 -15.28 -32.10 -6.90
C GLU A 199 -13.84 -32.04 -6.32
N GLY A 200 -12.84 -32.24 -7.16
CA GLY A 200 -11.43 -32.23 -6.76
C GLY A 200 -10.96 -30.89 -6.19
N ALA A 201 -11.41 -29.80 -6.81
CA ALA A 201 -11.20 -28.43 -6.36
C ALA A 201 -11.75 -28.20 -4.96
N MET A 202 -13.02 -28.54 -4.73
CA MET A 202 -13.65 -28.38 -3.42
C MET A 202 -12.98 -29.25 -2.36
N ALA A 203 -12.66 -30.50 -2.68
CA ALA A 203 -11.94 -31.39 -1.78
C ALA A 203 -10.58 -30.81 -1.37
N PHE A 204 -9.83 -30.24 -2.32
CA PHE A 204 -8.54 -29.60 -2.06
C PHE A 204 -8.68 -28.38 -1.16
N LEU A 205 -9.58 -27.46 -1.47
CA LEU A 205 -9.79 -26.27 -0.66
C LEU A 205 -10.29 -26.62 0.75
N CYS A 206 -11.22 -27.57 0.89
CA CYS A 206 -11.68 -28.05 2.20
C CYS A 206 -10.57 -28.74 2.99
N SER A 207 -9.65 -29.47 2.32
CA SER A 207 -8.50 -30.05 3.00
C SER A 207 -7.58 -29.00 3.62
N ARG A 208 -7.48 -27.81 3.01
CA ARG A 208 -6.73 -26.69 3.57
C ARG A 208 -7.40 -26.11 4.81
N LEU A 209 -8.74 -25.99 4.78
CA LEU A 209 -9.52 -25.59 5.94
C LEU A 209 -9.37 -26.60 7.08
N ALA A 210 -9.47 -27.89 6.78
CA ALA A 210 -9.23 -28.97 7.75
C ALA A 210 -7.81 -28.89 8.35
N HIS A 211 -6.79 -28.67 7.54
CA HIS A 211 -5.42 -28.55 8.03
C HIS A 211 -5.23 -27.30 8.92
N SER A 212 -5.91 -26.20 8.60
CA SER A 212 -5.95 -25.01 9.45
C SER A 212 -6.64 -25.31 10.78
N TYR A 213 -7.80 -25.98 10.73
CA TYR A 213 -8.58 -26.37 11.90
C TYR A 213 -7.76 -27.24 12.85
N TYR A 214 -7.30 -28.41 12.38
CA TYR A 214 -6.56 -29.36 13.22
C TYR A 214 -5.17 -28.85 13.64
N GLY A 215 -4.59 -27.90 12.90
CA GLY A 215 -3.38 -27.19 13.33
C GLY A 215 -3.61 -26.23 14.51
N LYS A 216 -4.87 -25.90 14.82
CA LYS A 216 -5.28 -25.01 15.92
C LYS A 216 -6.18 -25.68 16.96
N ALA A 217 -6.66 -26.89 16.67
CA ALA A 217 -7.46 -27.69 17.58
C ALA A 217 -6.70 -27.94 18.89
N ARG A 218 -7.44 -27.86 20.00
CA ARG A 218 -6.95 -28.21 21.33
C ARG A 218 -6.86 -29.73 21.48
N LYS A 219 -6.32 -30.21 22.61
CA LYS A 219 -6.23 -31.65 22.92
C LYS A 219 -7.59 -32.36 22.90
N GLU A 220 -8.66 -31.61 23.16
CA GLU A 220 -10.05 -32.06 23.17
C GLU A 220 -10.71 -32.07 21.77
N GLY A 221 -9.98 -31.74 20.71
CA GLY A 221 -10.47 -31.79 19.32
C GLY A 221 -11.07 -30.48 18.80
N THR A 222 -11.53 -29.59 19.68
CA THR A 222 -12.17 -28.33 19.26
C THR A 222 -11.17 -27.22 18.90
N ALA A 223 -11.48 -26.40 17.91
CA ALA A 223 -10.75 -25.17 17.57
C ALA A 223 -11.66 -23.93 17.66
N ILE A 224 -11.05 -22.75 17.91
CA ILE A 224 -11.77 -21.47 17.97
C ILE A 224 -11.81 -20.85 16.56
N ARG A 225 -12.98 -20.37 16.10
CA ARG A 225 -13.18 -19.81 14.75
C ARG A 225 -12.12 -18.78 14.39
N SER A 226 -11.87 -17.79 15.25
CA SER A 226 -10.94 -16.68 15.01
C SER A 226 -9.48 -17.13 14.79
N GLN A 227 -9.11 -18.31 15.28
CA GLN A 227 -7.76 -18.86 15.15
C GLN A 227 -7.59 -19.65 13.86
N VAL A 228 -8.69 -20.25 13.38
CA VAL A 228 -8.74 -21.06 12.16
C VAL A 228 -9.00 -20.19 10.94
N ILE A 229 -9.96 -19.26 11.06
CA ILE A 229 -10.46 -18.36 10.02
C ILE A 229 -9.73 -17.01 10.13
N ASN A 230 -8.73 -16.83 9.27
CA ASN A 230 -7.98 -15.59 9.09
C ASN A 230 -8.06 -15.13 7.63
N SER A 231 -7.41 -14.02 7.30
CA SER A 231 -7.41 -13.43 5.95
C SER A 231 -7.00 -14.38 4.82
N LYS A 232 -6.30 -15.50 5.10
CA LYS A 232 -5.92 -16.51 4.09
C LYS A 232 -6.94 -17.64 3.93
N THR A 233 -7.74 -17.91 4.94
CA THR A 233 -8.68 -19.06 4.99
C THR A 233 -10.12 -18.62 4.91
N GLU A 234 -10.43 -17.38 5.26
CA GLU A 234 -11.77 -16.80 5.12
C GLU A 234 -12.26 -16.78 3.66
N PRO A 235 -11.46 -16.36 2.65
CA PRO A 235 -11.88 -16.49 1.25
C PRO A 235 -12.11 -17.95 0.84
N VAL A 236 -11.32 -18.88 1.37
CA VAL A 236 -11.47 -20.32 1.09
C VAL A 236 -12.74 -20.87 1.73
N LEU A 237 -13.07 -20.44 2.95
CA LEU A 237 -14.32 -20.80 3.62
C LEU A 237 -15.50 -20.28 2.81
N LEU A 238 -15.49 -18.99 2.45
CA LEU A 238 -16.53 -18.36 1.65
C LEU A 238 -16.76 -19.09 0.32
N GLY A 239 -15.69 -19.37 -0.42
CA GLY A 239 -15.74 -20.09 -1.70
C GLY A 239 -16.07 -21.58 -1.61
N THR A 240 -16.21 -22.16 -0.43
CA THR A 240 -16.52 -23.60 -0.26
C THR A 240 -17.77 -23.81 0.57
N LEU A 241 -17.62 -23.80 1.89
CA LEU A 241 -18.64 -24.16 2.88
C LEU A 241 -19.42 -22.94 3.39
N GLN A 242 -19.01 -21.73 3.00
CA GLN A 242 -19.57 -20.42 3.33
C GLN A 242 -19.49 -20.02 4.81
N THR A 243 -19.90 -20.90 5.72
CA THR A 243 -20.04 -20.62 7.15
C THR A 243 -19.16 -21.50 8.01
N TRP A 244 -18.86 -21.02 9.20
CA TRP A 244 -18.09 -21.78 10.20
C TRP A 244 -18.82 -23.06 10.60
N ASP A 245 -20.13 -23.00 10.81
CA ASP A 245 -20.95 -24.16 11.17
C ASP A 245 -20.92 -25.24 10.08
N SER A 246 -21.02 -24.83 8.80
CA SER A 246 -20.88 -25.77 7.68
C SER A 246 -19.50 -26.43 7.62
N LEU A 247 -18.44 -25.75 8.08
CA LEU A 247 -17.12 -26.36 8.21
C LEU A 247 -17.07 -27.37 9.35
N LEU A 248 -17.67 -27.07 10.50
CA LEU A 248 -17.76 -28.00 11.62
C LEU A 248 -18.55 -29.26 11.24
N ASP A 249 -19.71 -29.09 10.61
CA ASP A 249 -20.53 -30.18 10.09
C ASP A 249 -19.77 -31.03 9.07
N TYR A 250 -19.05 -30.38 8.14
CA TYR A 250 -18.22 -31.06 7.15
C TYR A 250 -17.08 -31.89 7.78
N LEU A 251 -16.52 -31.42 8.89
CA LEU A 251 -15.46 -32.12 9.62
C LEU A 251 -16.00 -33.16 10.62
N GLY A 252 -17.29 -33.09 10.97
CA GLY A 252 -17.88 -33.88 12.06
C GLY A 252 -17.44 -33.40 13.45
N GLU A 253 -17.12 -32.12 13.57
CA GLU A 253 -16.61 -31.51 14.80
C GLU A 253 -17.66 -30.63 15.48
N HIS A 254 -17.46 -30.31 16.77
CA HIS A 254 -18.37 -29.45 17.53
C HIS A 254 -17.83 -28.02 17.68
N ILE A 255 -18.76 -27.09 17.86
CA ILE A 255 -18.45 -25.69 18.14
C ILE A 255 -17.75 -25.58 19.51
N SER A 256 -16.71 -24.75 19.60
CA SER A 256 -15.99 -24.55 20.87
C SER A 256 -16.87 -23.79 21.87
N ASP A 257 -16.63 -23.93 23.18
CA ASP A 257 -17.37 -23.17 24.20
C ASP A 257 -17.27 -21.65 23.98
N VAL A 258 -16.10 -21.19 23.48
CA VAL A 258 -15.84 -19.78 23.17
C VAL A 258 -16.72 -19.30 22.01
N ASP A 259 -16.86 -20.11 20.97
CA ASP A 259 -17.71 -19.78 19.82
C ASP A 259 -19.21 -20.03 20.12
N SER A 260 -19.53 -20.93 21.06
CA SER A 260 -20.90 -21.26 21.48
C SER A 260 -21.50 -20.23 22.42
N ALA A 261 -20.67 -19.52 23.17
CA ALA A 261 -21.10 -18.39 23.98
C ALA A 261 -21.71 -17.35 23.03
N THR A 262 -23.04 -17.18 23.08
CA THR A 262 -23.73 -16.14 22.33
C THR A 262 -23.04 -14.82 22.68
N ALA A 263 -22.34 -14.22 21.71
CA ALA A 263 -21.65 -12.97 21.93
C ALA A 263 -22.71 -11.95 22.35
N ALA A 264 -22.74 -11.60 23.63
CA ALA A 264 -23.44 -10.41 24.07
C ALA A 264 -22.94 -9.26 23.20
N PRO A 265 -23.82 -8.33 22.76
CA PRO A 265 -23.39 -7.22 21.92
C PRO A 265 -22.17 -6.57 22.56
N ILE A 266 -21.09 -6.49 21.80
CA ILE A 266 -19.84 -5.89 22.26
C ILE A 266 -20.14 -4.41 22.50
N SER A 267 -20.46 -4.06 23.74
CA SER A 267 -20.68 -2.69 24.14
C SER A 267 -19.32 -2.00 24.24
N THR A 268 -19.11 -1.00 23.38
CA THR A 268 -18.07 -0.01 23.57
C THR A 268 -18.55 1.00 24.61
N ARG A 269 -17.66 1.38 25.52
CA ARG A 269 -17.88 2.53 26.41
C ARG A 269 -16.90 3.60 26.00
N ILE A 270 -17.40 4.68 25.42
CA ILE A 270 -16.63 5.90 25.20
C ILE A 270 -17.03 6.93 26.26
N PRO A 271 -16.08 7.70 26.81
CA PRO A 271 -16.40 8.85 27.64
C PRO A 271 -17.41 9.79 26.99
N ALA A 272 -18.29 10.41 27.80
CA ALA A 272 -19.30 11.34 27.28
C ALA A 272 -18.71 12.63 26.70
N GLY A 273 -17.49 12.99 27.08
CA GLY A 273 -16.75 14.13 26.53
C GLY A 273 -15.27 13.77 26.36
N PRO A 274 -14.49 14.59 25.64
CA PRO A 274 -13.10 14.30 25.36
C PRO A 274 -12.29 14.23 26.67
N PRO A 275 -11.47 13.18 26.86
CA PRO A 275 -10.47 13.16 27.92
C PRO A 275 -9.55 14.41 27.83
N PRO A 276 -8.92 14.86 28.93
CA PRO A 276 -8.10 16.08 28.95
C PRO A 276 -7.08 16.14 27.82
N GLU A 277 -6.35 15.04 27.60
CA GLU A 277 -5.31 14.92 26.56
C GLU A 277 -5.90 15.00 25.14
N VAL A 278 -7.11 14.48 24.95
CA VAL A 278 -7.86 14.60 23.69
C VAL A 278 -8.35 16.03 23.50
N GLY A 279 -8.81 16.67 24.58
CA GLY A 279 -9.28 18.05 24.57
C GLY A 279 -8.20 19.05 24.17
N GLU A 280 -6.96 18.88 24.66
CA GLU A 280 -5.81 19.73 24.28
C GLU A 280 -5.48 19.59 22.78
N ARG A 281 -5.51 18.36 22.25
CA ARG A 281 -5.27 18.07 20.83
C ARG A 281 -6.35 18.66 19.93
N ILE A 282 -7.62 18.56 20.33
CA ILE A 282 -8.75 19.19 19.63
C ILE A 282 -8.58 20.70 19.59
N GLN A 283 -8.20 21.32 20.71
CA GLN A 283 -7.99 22.76 20.77
C GLN A 283 -6.86 23.21 19.84
N LEU A 284 -5.76 22.47 19.77
CA LEU A 284 -4.67 22.82 18.86
C LEU A 284 -5.08 22.66 17.39
N ALA A 285 -5.77 21.57 17.03
CA ALA A 285 -6.30 21.36 15.69
C ALA A 285 -7.26 22.49 15.28
N ARG A 286 -8.16 22.89 16.18
CA ARG A 286 -9.08 24.02 15.98
C ARG A 286 -8.34 25.33 15.72
N ARG A 287 -7.32 25.62 16.54
CA ARG A 287 -6.47 26.81 16.36
C ARG A 287 -5.75 26.78 15.02
N TRP A 288 -5.20 25.65 14.62
CA TRP A 288 -4.54 25.52 13.31
C TRP A 288 -5.50 25.81 12.15
N PHE A 289 -6.74 25.27 12.18
CA PHE A 289 -7.72 25.53 11.14
C PHE A 289 -8.06 27.02 10.99
N VAL A 290 -8.16 27.75 12.09
CA VAL A 290 -8.56 29.15 12.11
C VAL A 290 -7.37 30.10 11.90
N GLU A 291 -6.30 29.92 12.67
CA GLU A 291 -5.14 30.84 12.71
C GLU A 291 -4.21 30.64 11.52
N VAL A 292 -4.07 29.41 11.02
CA VAL A 292 -3.11 29.07 9.95
C VAL A 292 -3.84 28.83 8.64
N PHE A 293 -4.70 27.82 8.60
CA PHE A 293 -5.27 27.32 7.35
C PHE A 293 -6.23 28.32 6.69
N ASP A 294 -7.26 28.78 7.41
CA ASP A 294 -8.22 29.74 6.86
C ASP A 294 -7.59 31.11 6.59
N SER A 295 -6.67 31.55 7.45
CA SER A 295 -5.95 32.81 7.28
C SER A 295 -5.11 32.80 6.01
N ALA A 296 -4.25 31.78 5.82
CA ALA A 296 -3.36 31.68 4.66
C ALA A 296 -4.14 31.68 3.34
N HIS A 297 -5.18 30.85 3.23
CA HIS A 297 -6.01 30.79 2.03
C HIS A 297 -6.84 32.05 1.79
N THR A 298 -7.33 32.72 2.84
CA THR A 298 -8.07 33.98 2.69
C THR A 298 -7.15 35.10 2.19
N SER A 299 -5.89 35.13 2.64
CA SER A 299 -4.92 36.17 2.27
C SER A 299 -4.18 35.93 0.95
N GLN A 300 -4.46 34.82 0.25
CA GLN A 300 -3.73 34.48 -0.96
C GLN A 300 -4.12 35.42 -2.11
N GLU A 301 -3.21 36.27 -2.58
CA GLU A 301 -3.44 37.21 -3.69
C GLU A 301 -2.83 36.70 -5.00
N PRO A 302 -3.24 37.24 -6.17
CA PRO A 302 -2.53 37.01 -7.43
C PRO A 302 -1.02 37.32 -7.30
N GLY A 303 -0.19 36.44 -7.83
CA GLY A 303 1.26 36.52 -7.72
C GLY A 303 1.86 35.86 -6.46
N ASN A 304 1.06 35.52 -5.45
CA ASN A 304 1.51 34.65 -4.36
C ASN A 304 1.78 33.24 -4.91
N PRO A 305 2.75 32.50 -4.35
CA PRO A 305 2.94 31.10 -4.68
C PRO A 305 1.69 30.27 -4.32
N GLU A 306 1.58 29.10 -4.94
CA GLU A 306 0.63 28.09 -4.51
C GLU A 306 0.84 27.74 -3.04
N LEU A 307 -0.25 27.50 -2.31
CA LEU A 307 -0.19 27.06 -0.91
C LEU A 307 0.01 25.54 -0.81
N TRP A 308 0.70 24.95 -1.79
CA TRP A 308 1.01 23.52 -1.79
C TRP A 308 1.86 23.20 -0.56
N GLY A 309 1.50 22.16 0.19
CA GLY A 309 2.21 21.79 1.42
C GLY A 309 1.82 22.61 2.65
N LEU A 310 0.71 23.37 2.59
CA LEU A 310 0.12 24.02 3.78
C LEU A 310 -0.53 23.00 4.70
N VAL A 311 -1.12 21.94 4.14
CA VAL A 311 -1.53 20.78 4.93
C VAL A 311 -0.36 19.81 5.03
N PRO A 312 0.06 19.40 6.24
CA PRO A 312 1.14 18.45 6.35
C PRO A 312 0.70 17.11 5.74
N PRO A 313 1.59 16.39 5.02
CA PRO A 313 1.23 15.13 4.40
C PRO A 313 0.85 14.10 5.47
N SER A 314 -0.32 13.47 5.28
CA SER A 314 -0.88 12.47 6.19
C SER A 314 -0.16 11.12 6.16
N HIS A 315 0.70 10.91 5.17
CA HIS A 315 1.51 9.71 5.02
C HIS A 315 2.99 10.06 5.01
N ALA A 316 3.74 9.49 5.94
CA ALA A 316 5.20 9.54 5.94
C ALA A 316 5.80 9.04 4.60
N SER A 317 5.09 8.21 3.83
CA SER A 317 5.52 7.70 2.52
C SER A 317 5.28 8.66 1.34
N ASN A 318 4.42 9.67 1.47
CA ASN A 318 4.18 10.64 0.38
C ASN A 318 5.16 11.83 0.39
N TRP A 319 6.01 11.93 1.42
CA TRP A 319 7.25 12.71 1.30
C TRP A 319 8.19 12.14 0.22
N ASP A 320 8.01 10.87 -0.16
CA ASP A 320 9.08 10.06 -0.74
C ASP A 320 8.92 9.69 -2.24
N GLU A 321 7.70 9.68 -2.80
CA GLU A 321 7.49 9.38 -4.23
C GLU A 321 7.57 10.64 -5.12
N ASP A 322 6.95 11.76 -4.73
CA ASP A 322 6.79 12.94 -5.60
C ASP A 322 8.09 13.74 -5.84
N ILE A 323 9.11 13.64 -4.97
CA ILE A 323 10.38 14.38 -5.16
C ILE A 323 11.33 13.62 -6.10
N GLY A 324 11.15 12.31 -6.26
CA GLY A 324 12.05 11.47 -7.08
C GLY A 324 11.76 11.47 -8.57
N ASP A 325 10.52 11.73 -8.98
CA ASP A 325 10.09 11.72 -10.39
C ASP A 325 10.34 13.06 -11.11
N LEU A 326 10.75 14.11 -10.39
CA LEU A 326 10.89 15.47 -10.95
C LEU A 326 12.28 15.81 -11.49
N ARG A 327 13.20 14.84 -11.64
CA ARG A 327 14.50 15.04 -12.30
C ARG A 327 14.90 13.88 -13.23
N GLY A 328 14.52 14.03 -14.50
CA GLY A 328 15.23 13.53 -15.68
C GLY A 328 15.38 12.01 -15.81
N GLU A 329 14.50 11.39 -16.58
CA GLU A 329 14.74 10.09 -17.22
C GLU A 329 15.02 10.32 -18.72
N ALA A 330 16.28 10.27 -19.13
CA ALA A 330 16.61 10.04 -20.53
C ALA A 330 16.43 8.54 -20.79
N GLY A 331 15.48 8.18 -21.64
CA GLY A 331 15.27 6.79 -22.03
C GLY A 331 16.42 6.30 -22.90
N GLU A 332 17.01 5.17 -22.52
CA GLU A 332 17.58 4.24 -23.50
C GLU A 332 17.09 2.81 -23.25
N SER A 333 16.50 2.30 -24.32
CA SER A 333 16.04 0.95 -24.57
C SER A 333 17.15 -0.11 -24.43
N GLY A 334 16.83 -1.18 -23.70
CA GLY A 334 17.23 -2.57 -24.01
C GLY A 334 18.69 -2.85 -24.35
N GLY A 335 19.51 -3.10 -23.33
CA GLY A 335 20.82 -3.75 -23.48
C GLY A 335 20.77 -5.22 -23.06
N LEU A 336 20.77 -6.14 -24.02
CA LEU A 336 21.03 -7.56 -23.82
C LEU A 336 22.47 -7.74 -23.32
N ALA A 337 22.64 -8.43 -22.19
CA ALA A 337 23.95 -8.91 -21.76
C ALA A 337 24.48 -9.93 -22.78
N GLN A 338 25.45 -9.52 -23.60
CA GLN A 338 26.26 -10.44 -24.38
C GLN A 338 27.29 -11.08 -23.45
N ILE A 339 27.27 -12.41 -23.44
CA ILE A 339 28.26 -13.28 -22.82
C ILE A 339 29.46 -13.30 -23.76
N GLU A 340 30.58 -12.74 -23.34
CA GLU A 340 31.87 -12.94 -24.02
C GLU A 340 32.43 -14.32 -23.68
N VAL A 341 32.67 -15.11 -24.72
CA VAL A 341 33.52 -16.31 -24.69
C VAL A 341 34.78 -15.97 -25.49
N GLU A 342 35.93 -16.15 -24.85
CA GLU A 342 37.26 -16.03 -25.45
C GLU A 342 37.42 -16.93 -26.68
N SER A 343 37.96 -16.41 -27.79
CA SER A 343 39.17 -16.96 -28.44
C SER A 343 39.61 -16.21 -29.70
N SER A 344 40.92 -15.93 -29.74
CA SER A 344 41.87 -15.93 -30.88
C SER A 344 41.87 -14.85 -31.96
N GLU A 345 42.88 -13.97 -31.81
CA GLU A 345 43.91 -13.53 -32.78
C GLU A 345 43.63 -12.45 -33.86
N PRO A 346 44.68 -11.68 -34.25
CA PRO A 346 44.57 -10.24 -34.53
C PRO A 346 44.76 -9.86 -36.00
N ILE A 347 44.20 -8.73 -36.42
CA ILE A 347 44.55 -8.07 -37.69
C ILE A 347 44.74 -6.55 -37.45
N GLU A 348 45.85 -6.04 -37.95
CA GLU A 348 46.37 -4.66 -37.88
C GLU A 348 45.45 -3.59 -38.49
N PRO A 349 45.58 -2.31 -38.08
CA PRO A 349 44.83 -1.20 -38.64
C PRO A 349 45.60 -0.50 -39.78
N LEU A 350 44.87 0.01 -40.78
CA LEU A 350 45.36 1.06 -41.68
C LEU A 350 44.37 2.24 -41.74
N PRO A 351 44.87 3.46 -41.96
CA PRO A 351 44.16 4.71 -41.64
C PRO A 351 43.55 5.36 -42.89
N LEU A 352 42.52 6.19 -42.71
CA LEU A 352 42.16 7.21 -43.69
C LEU A 352 41.81 8.52 -43.00
N SER A 353 42.73 9.46 -43.18
CA SER A 353 42.51 10.90 -43.19
C SER A 353 41.69 11.29 -44.42
N THR A 354 40.85 12.31 -44.33
CA THR A 354 40.89 13.46 -45.27
C THR A 354 40.08 14.63 -44.72
N ASP A 355 40.73 15.80 -44.82
CA ASP A 355 40.27 17.13 -44.47
C ASP A 355 39.09 17.62 -45.33
N VAL A 356 38.23 18.48 -44.75
CA VAL A 356 37.74 19.68 -45.46
C VAL A 356 37.66 20.86 -44.49
N VAL A 357 38.48 21.86 -44.82
CA VAL A 357 38.53 23.23 -44.29
C VAL A 357 37.28 24.01 -44.67
N ARG A 358 36.71 24.81 -43.74
CA ARG A 358 36.14 26.11 -44.09
C ARG A 358 36.24 27.12 -42.94
N SER A 359 36.89 28.22 -43.29
CA SER A 359 37.20 29.44 -42.54
C SER A 359 35.97 30.34 -42.30
N GLY A 360 36.02 31.16 -41.24
CA GLY A 360 35.49 32.53 -41.33
C GLY A 360 34.89 33.12 -40.06
N SER A 361 35.60 34.13 -39.52
CA SER A 361 35.15 35.28 -38.71
C SER A 361 34.54 35.03 -37.32
N SER A 362 35.39 35.22 -36.31
CA SER A 362 35.01 35.64 -34.96
C SER A 362 34.65 37.12 -34.96
N GLU A 363 33.40 37.44 -34.62
CA GLU A 363 33.02 38.75 -34.09
C GLU A 363 32.46 38.53 -32.68
N GLU A 364 33.14 39.17 -31.74
CA GLU A 364 32.99 39.09 -30.29
C GLU A 364 31.80 39.97 -29.89
N ILE A 365 30.66 39.36 -29.52
CA ILE A 365 29.53 40.06 -28.90
C ILE A 365 29.49 39.62 -27.43
N ALA A 366 29.84 40.55 -26.56
CA ALA A 366 29.70 40.42 -25.12
C ALA A 366 28.21 40.30 -24.76
N ILE A 367 27.83 39.13 -24.23
CA ILE A 367 26.55 38.92 -23.55
C ILE A 367 26.77 39.25 -22.08
N PRO A 368 26.00 40.16 -21.45
CA PRO A 368 26.15 40.47 -20.04
C PRO A 368 25.77 39.27 -19.17
N ASP A 369 26.53 39.07 -18.11
CA ASP A 369 26.26 38.11 -17.04
C ASP A 369 24.79 38.19 -16.59
N THR A 370 24.05 37.11 -16.87
CA THR A 370 22.71 36.86 -16.31
C THR A 370 22.80 35.67 -15.38
N GLU A 371 23.59 35.83 -14.31
CA GLU A 371 23.67 34.86 -13.20
C GLU A 371 22.43 34.90 -12.27
N ASP A 372 21.45 35.78 -12.51
CA ASP A 372 20.29 35.97 -11.61
C ASP A 372 18.94 35.41 -12.12
N ALA A 373 18.91 34.70 -13.26
CA ALA A 373 17.64 34.23 -13.85
C ALA A 373 17.41 32.69 -13.83
N SER A 374 18.44 31.88 -13.55
CA SER A 374 18.33 30.40 -13.63
C SER A 374 17.94 29.71 -12.32
N THR A 375 17.83 30.45 -11.22
CA THR A 375 17.42 29.95 -9.89
C THR A 375 15.92 30.14 -9.60
N ALA A 376 15.16 30.73 -10.54
CA ALA A 376 13.74 31.05 -10.40
C ALA A 376 12.78 29.97 -10.94
N ALA A 377 13.21 28.71 -11.03
CA ALA A 377 12.29 27.59 -11.12
C ALA A 377 11.63 27.43 -9.74
N ARG A 378 10.48 28.09 -9.53
CA ARG A 378 9.68 28.05 -8.30
C ARG A 378 9.48 26.58 -7.88
N GLY A 379 10.25 26.14 -6.89
CA GLY A 379 10.20 24.78 -6.36
C GLY A 379 9.04 24.65 -5.38
N PHE A 380 8.31 23.53 -5.45
CA PHE A 380 7.28 23.17 -4.49
C PHE A 380 7.88 23.14 -3.07
N ASP A 381 7.35 23.94 -2.14
CA ASP A 381 7.76 23.89 -0.73
C ASP A 381 6.89 22.90 0.04
N SER A 382 7.32 21.64 0.10
CA SER A 382 6.65 20.60 0.89
C SER A 382 6.64 20.88 2.41
N ASN A 383 7.35 21.92 2.86
CA ASN A 383 7.42 22.34 4.27
C ASN A 383 6.72 23.68 4.52
N LEU A 384 5.89 24.18 3.59
CA LEU A 384 5.21 25.46 3.75
C LEU A 384 4.48 25.55 5.10
N TRP A 385 3.77 24.49 5.50
CA TRP A 385 3.08 24.43 6.80
C TRP A 385 4.00 24.75 7.99
N LEU A 386 5.26 24.25 8.03
CA LEU A 386 6.22 24.55 9.11
C LEU A 386 6.53 26.04 9.20
N THR A 387 6.67 26.69 8.04
CA THR A 387 6.96 28.13 7.99
C THR A 387 5.77 29.01 8.38
N GLN A 388 4.55 28.46 8.28
CA GLN A 388 3.31 29.16 8.64
C GLN A 388 2.89 28.92 10.10
N LEU A 389 3.50 27.96 10.80
CA LEU A 389 3.22 27.74 12.21
C LEU A 389 3.79 28.88 13.06
N SER A 390 2.98 29.40 13.98
CA SER A 390 3.52 30.21 15.07
C SER A 390 4.46 29.36 15.93
N PRO A 391 5.56 29.92 16.48
CA PRO A 391 6.51 29.16 17.31
C PRO A 391 5.83 28.34 18.43
N GLY A 392 4.87 28.95 19.14
CA GLY A 392 4.14 28.24 20.21
C GLY A 392 3.25 27.10 19.72
N MET A 393 2.80 27.11 18.46
CA MET A 393 2.01 26.01 17.88
C MET A 393 2.90 24.82 17.52
N ALA A 394 4.08 25.07 16.96
CA ALA A 394 5.06 24.01 16.68
C ALA A 394 5.49 23.30 17.98
N ASP A 395 5.81 24.07 19.03
CA ASP A 395 6.14 23.50 20.35
C ASP A 395 4.98 22.68 20.93
N SER A 396 3.73 23.15 20.79
CA SER A 396 2.54 22.42 21.24
C SER A 396 2.34 21.11 20.46
N ILE A 397 2.67 21.08 19.16
CA ILE A 397 2.62 19.84 18.36
C ILE A 397 3.65 18.83 18.89
N TRP A 398 4.87 19.29 19.19
CA TRP A 398 5.90 18.43 19.78
C TRP A 398 5.53 17.96 21.18
N GLU A 399 4.93 18.80 22.01
CA GLU A 399 4.48 18.40 23.35
C GLU A 399 3.38 17.32 23.30
N LEU A 400 2.40 17.48 22.40
CA LEU A 400 1.25 16.59 22.33
C LEU A 400 1.49 15.33 21.48
N TRP A 401 2.30 15.38 20.41
CA TRP A 401 2.53 14.23 19.54
C TRP A 401 3.99 13.78 19.46
N GLY A 402 4.90 14.40 20.22
CA GLY A 402 6.33 14.09 20.21
C GLY A 402 6.71 12.76 20.83
N THR A 403 5.75 11.94 21.28
CA THR A 403 5.99 10.59 21.80
C THR A 403 5.23 9.53 21.02
N THR A 404 5.76 8.32 21.03
CA THR A 404 5.14 7.12 20.45
C THR A 404 5.64 5.87 21.19
N VAL A 405 5.09 4.70 20.88
CA VAL A 405 5.66 3.40 21.26
C VAL A 405 5.93 2.56 20.01
N ILE A 406 6.81 1.55 20.13
CA ILE A 406 7.05 0.58 19.05
C ILE A 406 6.49 -0.80 19.40
N ALA A 407 6.03 -1.54 18.40
CA ALA A 407 5.34 -2.83 18.59
C ALA A 407 6.09 -3.85 19.46
N ARG A 408 7.44 -3.81 19.45
CA ARG A 408 8.29 -4.72 20.22
C ARG A 408 8.46 -4.32 21.69
N HIS A 409 8.30 -3.04 21.99
CA HIS A 409 8.43 -2.41 23.30
C HIS A 409 7.24 -1.47 23.53
N PRO A 410 6.01 -2.02 23.64
CA PRO A 410 4.80 -1.21 23.83
C PRO A 410 4.76 -0.50 25.20
N ASP A 411 5.67 -0.88 26.10
CA ASP A 411 5.85 -0.42 27.48
C ASP A 411 6.79 0.78 27.61
N VAL A 412 7.45 1.21 26.53
CA VAL A 412 8.40 2.32 26.55
C VAL A 412 7.97 3.41 25.56
N LEU A 413 7.71 4.61 26.08
CA LEU A 413 7.52 5.81 25.27
C LEU A 413 8.86 6.29 24.76
N VAL A 414 8.94 6.53 23.47
CA VAL A 414 10.11 7.01 22.73
C VAL A 414 9.71 8.21 21.89
N ASP A 415 10.68 8.97 21.39
CA ASP A 415 10.39 10.16 20.62
C ASP A 415 9.70 9.80 19.30
N CYS A 416 8.68 10.58 18.94
CA CYS A 416 8.09 10.54 17.61
C CYS A 416 8.95 11.41 16.69
N SER A 417 9.54 10.83 15.64
CA SER A 417 10.40 11.60 14.72
C SER A 417 9.63 12.55 13.79
N TYR A 418 8.31 12.37 13.68
CA TYR A 418 7.43 13.15 12.81
C TYR A 418 6.06 13.36 13.49
N PRO A 419 6.00 14.07 14.63
CA PRO A 419 4.74 14.36 15.33
C PRO A 419 3.72 15.04 14.42
N GLU A 420 4.18 15.86 13.49
CA GLU A 420 3.38 16.57 12.51
C GLU A 420 2.55 15.68 11.59
N VAL A 421 3.05 14.50 11.23
CA VAL A 421 2.31 13.56 10.37
C VAL A 421 1.12 13.01 11.15
N THR A 422 1.29 12.81 12.45
CA THR A 422 0.22 12.35 13.34
C THR A 422 -0.80 13.46 13.55
N PHE A 423 -0.32 14.69 13.79
CA PHE A 423 -1.16 15.87 13.88
C PHE A 423 -2.00 16.08 12.61
N ALA A 424 -1.36 15.99 11.43
CA ALA A 424 -2.04 16.09 10.14
C ALA A 424 -3.15 15.06 9.97
N GLY A 425 -2.96 13.85 10.50
CA GLY A 425 -3.98 12.80 10.48
C GLY A 425 -5.33 13.25 11.07
N ILE A 426 -5.32 14.12 12.08
CA ILE A 426 -6.54 14.65 12.73
C ILE A 426 -7.23 15.70 11.87
N LEU A 427 -6.46 16.40 11.03
CA LEU A 427 -6.97 17.42 10.13
C LEU A 427 -7.70 16.81 8.91
N GLN A 428 -7.52 15.49 8.67
CA GLN A 428 -8.06 14.79 7.51
C GLN A 428 -9.36 14.02 7.78
N PRO A 429 -10.32 14.03 6.84
CA PRO A 429 -10.21 14.50 5.44
C PRO A 429 -10.53 15.99 5.20
N ALA A 430 -10.95 16.74 6.24
CA ALA A 430 -11.45 18.11 6.07
C ALA A 430 -10.42 19.07 5.43
N ALA A 431 -9.19 19.08 5.92
CA ALA A 431 -8.14 19.95 5.42
C ALA A 431 -7.81 19.64 3.94
N MET A 432 -7.69 18.37 3.56
CA MET A 432 -7.46 17.97 2.17
C MET A 432 -8.59 18.42 1.24
N VAL A 433 -9.86 18.28 1.63
CA VAL A 433 -10.98 18.73 0.77
C VAL A 433 -10.88 20.22 0.48
N TRP A 434 -10.68 21.05 1.51
CA TRP A 434 -10.58 22.50 1.33
C TRP A 434 -9.30 22.93 0.61
N GLU A 435 -8.18 22.24 0.85
CA GLU A 435 -6.90 22.49 0.18
C GLU A 435 -6.99 22.12 -1.30
N ASP A 436 -7.52 20.94 -1.67
CA ASP A 436 -7.65 20.50 -3.07
C ASP A 436 -8.57 21.43 -3.87
N ILE A 437 -9.66 21.93 -3.26
CA ILE A 437 -10.52 22.93 -3.90
C ILE A 437 -9.73 24.22 -4.18
N ALA A 438 -9.04 24.76 -3.16
CA ALA A 438 -8.30 26.02 -3.29
C ALA A 438 -7.12 25.91 -4.27
N LEU A 439 -6.35 24.82 -4.18
CA LEU A 439 -5.23 24.54 -5.08
C LEU A 439 -5.71 24.36 -6.51
N THR A 440 -6.82 23.65 -6.75
CA THR A 440 -7.39 23.52 -8.10
C THR A 440 -7.72 24.88 -8.68
N CYS A 441 -8.37 25.77 -7.91
CA CYS A 441 -8.64 27.14 -8.36
C CYS A 441 -7.36 27.92 -8.70
N TRP A 442 -6.31 27.79 -7.88
CA TRP A 442 -5.02 28.44 -8.14
C TRP A 442 -4.34 27.87 -9.39
N PHE A 443 -4.23 26.54 -9.53
CA PHE A 443 -3.55 25.88 -10.65
C PHE A 443 -4.26 26.14 -11.98
N LEU A 444 -5.60 26.19 -11.99
CA LEU A 444 -6.34 26.59 -13.17
C LEU A 444 -5.99 28.01 -13.62
N CYS A 445 -5.80 28.96 -12.69
CA CYS A 445 -5.49 30.35 -13.02
C CYS A 445 -4.01 30.58 -13.36
N PHE A 446 -3.08 30.06 -12.55
CA PHE A 446 -1.65 30.40 -12.63
C PHE A 446 -0.72 29.22 -12.83
N GLY A 447 -1.23 28.02 -12.58
CA GLY A 447 -0.45 26.80 -12.63
C GLY A 447 -0.11 26.38 -14.06
N PRO A 448 1.02 25.66 -14.23
CA PRO A 448 1.36 25.05 -15.52
C PRO A 448 0.38 23.91 -15.88
N TYR A 449 -0.29 23.33 -14.88
CA TYR A 449 -1.23 22.24 -15.02
C TYR A 449 -2.15 22.17 -13.78
N SER A 450 -3.42 21.79 -13.98
CA SER A 450 -4.36 21.44 -12.91
C SER A 450 -4.76 19.97 -13.05
N ARG A 451 -4.86 19.25 -11.93
CA ARG A 451 -5.24 17.82 -11.90
C ARG A 451 -6.67 17.55 -12.39
N THR A 452 -7.51 18.58 -12.38
CA THR A 452 -8.92 18.50 -12.79
C THR A 452 -9.43 19.88 -13.21
N THR A 453 -10.57 19.90 -13.88
CA THR A 453 -11.31 21.10 -14.28
C THR A 453 -12.27 21.54 -13.16
N LEU A 454 -12.88 22.73 -13.28
CA LEU A 454 -13.85 23.18 -12.27
C LEU A 454 -15.08 22.26 -12.17
N ASP A 455 -15.54 21.69 -13.28
CA ASP A 455 -16.68 20.76 -13.34
C ASP A 455 -16.30 19.30 -13.03
N GLY A 456 -15.02 18.94 -13.11
CA GLY A 456 -14.49 17.64 -12.65
C GLY A 456 -14.14 17.59 -11.16
N LEU A 457 -14.02 18.75 -10.50
CA LEU A 457 -13.54 18.86 -9.12
C LEU A 457 -14.41 18.12 -8.10
N GLU A 458 -15.74 18.17 -8.25
CA GLU A 458 -16.66 17.46 -7.34
C GLU A 458 -16.47 15.94 -7.42
N ALA A 459 -16.39 15.39 -8.65
CA ALA A 459 -16.20 13.95 -8.87
C ALA A 459 -14.83 13.47 -8.35
N ARG A 460 -13.78 14.31 -8.48
CA ARG A 460 -12.45 14.01 -7.93
C ARG A 460 -12.48 13.87 -6.42
N LEU A 461 -13.29 14.67 -5.73
CA LEU A 461 -13.37 14.72 -4.27
C LEU A 461 -14.46 13.82 -3.68
N ASP A 462 -15.18 13.06 -4.51
CA ASP A 462 -16.41 12.35 -4.12
C ASP A 462 -16.22 11.50 -2.85
N LYS A 463 -15.17 10.68 -2.81
CA LYS A 463 -14.84 9.85 -1.64
C LYS A 463 -14.61 10.67 -0.36
N SER A 464 -13.85 11.76 -0.44
CA SER A 464 -13.54 12.59 0.72
C SER A 464 -14.77 13.37 1.21
N LEU A 465 -15.68 13.71 0.29
CA LEU A 465 -16.96 14.34 0.61
C LEU A 465 -17.93 13.33 1.24
N GLU A 466 -17.93 12.07 0.80
CA GLU A 466 -18.63 10.96 1.46
C GLU A 466 -18.09 10.73 2.87
N ASP A 467 -16.76 10.67 3.05
CA ASP A 467 -16.13 10.47 4.37
C ASP A 467 -16.53 11.58 5.38
N LEU A 468 -16.63 12.84 4.93
CA LEU A 468 -17.13 13.95 5.75
C LEU A 468 -18.63 13.87 6.03
N SER A 469 -19.42 13.40 5.07
CA SER A 469 -20.86 13.18 5.23
C SER A 469 -21.15 12.06 6.24
N ASP A 470 -20.36 10.99 6.22
CA ASP A 470 -20.47 9.88 7.17
C ASP A 470 -20.12 10.30 8.60
N LEU A 471 -19.24 11.29 8.76
CA LEU A 471 -18.99 11.99 10.03
C LEU A 471 -20.07 13.01 10.39
N GLY A 472 -21.13 13.13 9.59
CA GLY A 472 -22.21 14.08 9.79
C GLY A 472 -21.77 15.55 9.63
N CYS A 473 -20.67 15.80 8.91
CA CYS A 473 -20.07 17.11 8.68
C CYS A 473 -19.98 17.45 7.18
N PRO A 474 -21.09 17.33 6.41
CA PRO A 474 -21.05 17.44 4.96
C PRO A 474 -20.59 18.82 4.49
N VAL A 475 -19.84 18.84 3.39
CA VAL A 475 -19.57 20.08 2.64
C VAL A 475 -20.76 20.39 1.73
N ASP A 476 -21.27 21.62 1.78
CA ASP A 476 -22.35 22.05 0.91
C ASP A 476 -21.89 22.02 -0.55
N ARG A 477 -22.52 21.16 -1.37
CA ARG A 477 -22.23 21.03 -2.80
C ARG A 477 -22.51 22.31 -3.60
N GLN A 478 -23.16 23.32 -2.99
CA GLN A 478 -23.29 24.65 -3.57
C GLN A 478 -21.94 25.31 -3.88
N VAL A 479 -20.85 24.97 -3.17
CA VAL A 479 -19.51 25.51 -3.49
C VAL A 479 -19.11 25.20 -4.93
N PHE A 480 -19.34 23.99 -5.41
CA PHE A 480 -19.00 23.59 -6.79
C PHE A 480 -19.86 24.33 -7.82
N ARG A 481 -21.16 24.48 -7.54
CA ARG A 481 -22.07 25.25 -8.40
C ARG A 481 -21.67 26.72 -8.49
N ASP A 482 -21.30 27.33 -7.37
CA ASP A 482 -20.83 28.72 -7.33
C ASP A 482 -19.51 28.90 -8.09
N LEU A 483 -18.58 27.94 -7.97
CA LEU A 483 -17.32 27.95 -8.71
C LEU A 483 -17.55 27.83 -10.22
N ILE A 484 -18.40 26.89 -10.66
CA ILE A 484 -18.76 26.73 -12.08
C ILE A 484 -19.40 28.02 -12.61
N ALA A 485 -20.38 28.58 -11.89
CA ALA A 485 -21.02 29.84 -12.27
C ALA A 485 -20.04 31.02 -12.31
N ALA A 486 -19.00 31.00 -11.47
CA ALA A 486 -17.95 32.02 -11.49
C ALA A 486 -16.97 31.88 -12.67
N GLY A 487 -16.82 30.67 -13.21
CA GLY A 487 -16.02 30.39 -14.39
C GLY A 487 -16.73 30.57 -15.72
N GLU A 488 -18.05 30.83 -15.76
CA GLU A 488 -18.80 31.01 -17.00
C GLU A 488 -18.14 32.04 -17.94
N GLY A 489 -17.95 31.66 -19.21
CA GLY A 489 -17.28 32.47 -20.21
C GLY A 489 -15.74 32.39 -20.19
N LYS A 490 -15.16 31.53 -19.34
CA LYS A 490 -13.72 31.25 -19.27
C LYS A 490 -13.46 29.78 -19.60
N ASP A 491 -13.48 29.43 -20.88
CA ASP A 491 -13.38 28.04 -21.38
C ASP A 491 -12.13 27.29 -20.85
N TRP A 492 -11.04 28.00 -20.58
CA TRP A 492 -9.80 27.42 -20.03
C TRP A 492 -9.94 26.86 -18.60
N LEU A 493 -11.03 27.14 -17.88
CA LEU A 493 -11.34 26.52 -16.58
C LEU A 493 -11.99 25.13 -16.71
N PHE A 494 -12.52 24.82 -17.89
CA PHE A 494 -13.30 23.61 -18.20
C PHE A 494 -12.65 22.73 -19.27
N ALA A 495 -11.66 23.27 -19.98
CA ALA A 495 -10.86 22.48 -20.90
C ALA A 495 -10.07 21.43 -20.11
N GLU A 496 -10.26 20.15 -20.45
CA GLU A 496 -9.36 19.10 -19.97
C GLU A 496 -7.93 19.47 -20.40
N GLY A 497 -7.10 19.84 -19.44
CA GLY A 497 -5.69 20.05 -19.68
C GLY A 497 -5.09 18.78 -20.26
N LEU A 498 -4.22 18.93 -21.27
CA LEU A 498 -3.47 17.82 -21.85
C LEU A 498 -2.98 16.92 -20.71
N VAL A 499 -3.47 15.67 -20.67
CA VAL A 499 -2.87 14.63 -19.84
C VAL A 499 -1.45 14.50 -20.37
N VAL A 500 -0.48 15.08 -19.68
CA VAL A 500 0.93 14.87 -19.99
C VAL A 500 1.21 13.42 -19.67
N SER A 501 1.00 12.53 -20.64
CA SER A 501 1.84 11.36 -20.76
C SER A 501 3.24 11.91 -20.94
N ILE A 502 4.09 11.76 -19.93
CA ILE A 502 5.48 12.25 -19.93
C ILE A 502 6.19 11.60 -21.12
N THR A 503 6.17 12.26 -22.27
CA THR A 503 6.99 11.97 -23.44
C THR A 503 7.92 13.16 -23.58
N ILE A 504 9.14 12.98 -23.07
CA ILE A 504 10.15 14.01 -22.85
C ILE A 504 10.67 14.52 -24.20
N GLY A 505 10.72 15.84 -24.36
CA GLY A 505 11.38 16.50 -25.50
C GLY A 505 10.78 17.85 -25.93
N SER A 506 9.62 18.23 -25.40
CA SER A 506 9.02 19.53 -25.69
C SER A 506 9.11 20.43 -24.47
N ASN A 507 9.76 21.60 -24.61
CA ASN A 507 9.50 22.72 -23.70
C ASN A 507 7.98 22.90 -23.65
N VAL A 508 7.38 22.75 -22.47
CA VAL A 508 5.98 23.16 -22.25
C VAL A 508 5.97 24.66 -22.51
N THR A 509 5.61 25.01 -23.73
CA THR A 509 5.49 26.38 -24.19
C THR A 509 4.40 27.02 -23.36
N ALA A 510 4.81 28.08 -22.66
CA ALA A 510 4.06 29.25 -22.24
C ALA A 510 2.65 29.02 -21.69
N ASN A 511 2.39 29.58 -20.51
CA ASN A 511 1.07 30.09 -20.18
C ASN A 511 0.47 30.73 -21.45
N ASP A 512 -0.45 30.05 -22.12
CA ASP A 512 -1.39 30.75 -22.98
C ASP A 512 -1.96 31.87 -22.11
N ASP A 513 -1.91 33.11 -22.60
CA ASP A 513 -2.44 34.26 -21.89
C ASP A 513 -3.87 33.91 -21.45
N LYS A 514 -4.06 33.65 -20.15
CA LYS A 514 -5.37 33.39 -19.54
C LYS A 514 -5.96 34.77 -19.22
N PRO A 515 -6.83 35.34 -20.07
CA PRO A 515 -7.30 36.70 -19.89
C PRO A 515 -8.06 36.84 -18.57
N ASP A 516 -7.68 37.85 -17.80
CA ASP A 516 -8.26 38.19 -16.50
C ASP A 516 -8.04 37.13 -15.41
N ALA A 517 -7.00 36.29 -15.51
CA ALA A 517 -6.71 35.24 -14.54
C ALA A 517 -6.65 35.75 -13.09
N ASP A 518 -6.07 36.93 -12.86
CA ASP A 518 -6.00 37.56 -11.54
C ASP A 518 -7.39 37.84 -10.96
N GLU A 519 -8.28 38.46 -11.74
CA GLU A 519 -9.65 38.79 -11.32
C GLU A 519 -10.48 37.51 -11.10
N VAL A 520 -10.34 36.55 -12.01
CA VAL A 520 -11.02 35.24 -11.91
C VAL A 520 -10.55 34.50 -10.65
N PHE A 521 -9.25 34.46 -10.37
CA PHE A 521 -8.71 33.81 -9.18
C PHE A 521 -9.26 34.44 -7.90
N VAL A 522 -9.26 35.78 -7.78
CA VAL A 522 -9.81 36.47 -6.61
C VAL A 522 -11.27 36.08 -6.39
N ARG A 523 -12.08 36.05 -7.46
CA ARG A 523 -13.49 35.61 -7.38
C ARG A 523 -13.63 34.17 -6.92
N LEU A 524 -12.84 33.24 -7.47
CA LEU A 524 -12.86 31.83 -7.07
C LEU A 524 -12.42 31.66 -5.60
N ARG A 525 -11.30 32.27 -5.20
CA ARG A 525 -10.78 32.26 -3.83
C ARG A 525 -11.82 32.79 -2.83
N ASP A 526 -12.52 33.87 -3.17
CA ASP A 526 -13.54 34.47 -2.29
C ASP A 526 -14.76 33.54 -2.13
N ILE A 527 -15.14 32.79 -3.19
CA ILE A 527 -16.16 31.74 -3.12
C ILE A 527 -15.70 30.63 -2.18
N VAL A 528 -14.50 30.08 -2.40
CA VAL A 528 -13.95 29.00 -1.54
C VAL A 528 -13.86 29.47 -0.10
N SER A 529 -13.36 30.67 0.16
CA SER A 529 -13.18 31.21 1.51
C SER A 529 -14.52 31.40 2.24
N ARG A 530 -15.56 31.87 1.54
CA ARG A 530 -16.90 32.00 2.13
C ARG A 530 -17.48 30.65 2.55
N HIS A 531 -17.42 29.66 1.65
CA HIS A 531 -17.94 28.31 1.90
C HIS A 531 -17.14 27.58 2.98
N ARG A 532 -15.80 27.69 2.94
CA ARG A 532 -14.92 27.14 3.98
C ARG A 532 -15.23 27.73 5.35
N LYS A 533 -15.34 29.06 5.46
CA LYS A 533 -15.68 29.72 6.75
C LYS A 533 -17.03 29.28 7.28
N ALA A 534 -18.04 29.21 6.42
CA ALA A 534 -19.36 28.72 6.81
C ALA A 534 -19.30 27.26 7.32
N TRP A 535 -18.52 26.40 6.66
CA TRP A 535 -18.31 25.02 7.12
C TRP A 535 -17.53 24.96 8.44
N LEU A 536 -16.47 25.75 8.60
CA LEU A 536 -15.69 25.79 9.84
C LEU A 536 -16.57 26.21 11.02
N GLU A 537 -17.41 27.23 10.84
CA GLU A 537 -18.35 27.69 11.87
C GLU A 537 -19.41 26.64 12.22
N ALA A 538 -19.96 25.95 11.21
CA ALA A 538 -21.06 25.01 11.41
C ALA A 538 -20.62 23.59 11.82
N SER A 539 -19.42 23.16 11.41
CA SER A 539 -19.04 21.74 11.40
C SER A 539 -17.69 21.43 12.05
N LEU A 540 -16.77 22.39 12.25
CA LEU A 540 -15.42 22.06 12.73
C LEU A 540 -15.41 21.38 14.10
N ASP A 541 -16.15 21.93 15.07
CA ASP A 541 -16.19 21.38 16.43
C ASP A 541 -16.81 19.97 16.44
N LYS A 542 -17.89 19.78 15.66
CA LYS A 542 -18.51 18.46 15.47
C LYS A 542 -17.58 17.48 14.78
N TYR A 543 -16.88 17.92 13.73
CA TYR A 543 -15.93 17.09 12.99
C TYR A 543 -14.82 16.57 13.90
N LEU A 544 -14.22 17.45 14.72
CA LEU A 544 -13.20 17.06 15.68
C LEU A 544 -13.77 16.12 16.74
N GLU A 545 -14.98 16.39 17.23
CA GLU A 545 -15.68 15.54 18.21
C GLU A 545 -15.97 14.12 17.69
N GLU A 546 -16.56 14.00 16.51
CA GLU A 546 -16.89 12.71 15.92
C GLU A 546 -15.64 11.94 15.48
N SER A 547 -14.56 12.64 15.10
CA SER A 547 -13.28 12.02 14.73
C SER A 547 -12.66 11.25 15.89
N TRP A 548 -12.52 11.87 17.07
CA TRP A 548 -11.94 11.18 18.22
C TRP A 548 -12.84 10.05 18.74
N LYS A 549 -14.16 10.26 18.77
CA LYS A 549 -15.11 9.22 19.19
C LYS A 549 -14.98 8.00 18.30
N ARG A 550 -15.07 8.18 16.98
CA ARG A 550 -14.95 7.10 16.00
C ARG A 550 -13.66 6.30 16.18
N ASP A 551 -12.52 6.97 16.33
CA ASP A 551 -11.22 6.31 16.49
C ASP A 551 -11.18 5.46 17.77
N LEU A 552 -11.69 6.00 18.88
CA LEU A 552 -11.73 5.30 20.17
C LEU A 552 -12.73 4.13 20.14
N GLU A 553 -13.84 4.26 19.43
CA GLU A 553 -14.87 3.24 19.24
C GLU A 553 -14.32 2.06 18.45
N GLN A 554 -13.66 2.36 17.33
CA GLN A 554 -13.01 1.36 16.50
C GLN A 554 -11.88 0.64 17.24
N ALA A 555 -11.06 1.37 18.00
CA ALA A 555 -10.01 0.77 18.83
C ALA A 555 -10.59 -0.16 19.92
N SER A 556 -11.64 0.29 20.62
CA SER A 556 -12.34 -0.52 21.63
C SER A 556 -12.97 -1.76 21.01
N LEU A 557 -13.68 -1.63 19.89
CA LEU A 557 -14.31 -2.74 19.19
C LEU A 557 -13.27 -3.76 18.73
N ALA A 558 -12.21 -3.31 18.05
CA ALA A 558 -11.16 -4.17 17.55
C ALA A 558 -10.39 -4.90 18.67
N TYR A 559 -10.23 -4.28 19.84
CA TYR A 559 -9.67 -4.93 21.02
C TYR A 559 -10.60 -6.01 21.57
N ARG A 560 -11.89 -5.67 21.76
CA ARG A 560 -12.88 -6.60 22.35
C ARG A 560 -13.13 -7.80 21.42
N GLU A 561 -13.12 -7.60 20.11
CA GLU A 561 -13.13 -8.69 19.13
C GLU A 561 -11.91 -9.61 19.27
N LEU A 562 -10.72 -9.03 19.48
CA LEU A 562 -9.49 -9.79 19.70
C LEU A 562 -9.54 -10.57 21.01
N GLU A 563 -10.07 -9.98 22.08
CA GLU A 563 -10.27 -10.63 23.37
C GLU A 563 -11.28 -11.79 23.26
N ALA A 564 -12.46 -11.52 22.70
CA ALA A 564 -13.50 -12.52 22.48
C ALA A 564 -12.98 -13.68 21.63
N GLY A 565 -12.30 -13.38 20.52
CA GLY A 565 -11.68 -14.38 19.66
C GLY A 565 -10.63 -15.25 20.35
N ARG A 566 -10.00 -14.77 21.44
CA ARG A 566 -9.00 -15.56 22.18
C ARG A 566 -9.55 -16.25 23.42
N GLY A 567 -10.71 -15.83 23.91
CA GLY A 567 -11.28 -16.26 25.19
C GLY A 567 -10.48 -15.78 26.40
N LYS A 568 -9.55 -14.83 26.23
CA LYS A 568 -8.76 -14.20 27.31
C LYS A 568 -8.22 -12.85 26.88
N PRO A 569 -7.93 -11.93 27.83
CA PRO A 569 -7.36 -10.63 27.51
C PRO A 569 -6.04 -10.76 26.72
N PRO A 570 -5.90 -10.06 25.57
CA PRO A 570 -4.67 -10.07 24.78
C PRO A 570 -3.51 -9.39 25.53
N THR A 571 -2.27 -9.80 25.24
CA THR A 571 -1.08 -9.13 25.77
C THR A 571 -0.90 -7.74 25.15
N ALA A 572 -0.10 -6.86 25.74
CA ALA A 572 0.20 -5.54 25.17
C ALA A 572 0.69 -5.63 23.71
N LYS A 573 1.62 -6.55 23.42
CA LYS A 573 2.13 -6.80 22.05
C LYS A 573 1.04 -7.27 21.08
N GLN A 574 0.05 -8.02 21.57
CA GLN A 574 -1.08 -8.48 20.75
C GLN A 574 -2.11 -7.36 20.53
N SER A 575 -2.23 -6.45 21.49
CA SER A 575 -3.17 -5.33 21.48
C SER A 575 -2.65 -4.16 20.64
N TYR A 576 -1.33 -3.97 20.58
CA TYR A 576 -0.69 -2.88 19.85
C TYR A 576 -1.25 -2.68 18.43
N PRO A 577 -1.37 -3.70 17.55
CA PRO A 577 -1.87 -3.50 16.18
C PRO A 577 -3.33 -3.02 16.11
N LYS A 578 -4.09 -3.16 17.20
CA LYS A 578 -5.51 -2.73 17.29
C LYS A 578 -5.66 -1.36 17.92
N LEU A 579 -4.75 -0.98 18.81
CA LEU A 579 -4.83 0.24 19.60
C LEU A 579 -3.87 1.34 19.13
N ALA A 580 -2.80 1.01 18.42
CA ALA A 580 -1.71 1.94 18.12
C ALA A 580 -2.16 3.19 17.35
N GLY A 581 -3.13 3.07 16.44
CA GLY A 581 -3.67 4.22 15.71
C GLY A 581 -4.25 5.27 16.65
N ALA A 582 -5.31 4.90 17.38
CA ALA A 582 -5.95 5.79 18.34
C ALA A 582 -5.00 6.26 19.45
N ALA A 583 -4.12 5.40 19.95
CA ALA A 583 -3.15 5.78 20.97
C ALA A 583 -2.16 6.82 20.45
N LYS A 584 -1.62 6.63 19.25
CA LYS A 584 -0.69 7.58 18.62
C LYS A 584 -1.37 8.92 18.36
N THR A 585 -2.58 8.90 17.82
CA THR A 585 -3.33 10.11 17.48
C THR A 585 -3.74 10.92 18.72
N TRP A 586 -4.22 10.25 19.76
CA TRP A 586 -4.94 10.91 20.87
C TRP A 586 -4.22 10.87 22.22
N PHE A 587 -3.22 10.01 22.38
CA PHE A 587 -2.55 9.73 23.66
C PHE A 587 -1.02 9.66 23.57
N GLY A 588 -0.39 10.21 22.52
CA GLY A 588 1.07 10.20 22.38
C GLY A 588 1.67 8.78 22.27
N GLY A 589 0.87 7.82 21.80
CA GLY A 589 1.23 6.41 21.71
C GLY A 589 1.06 5.60 23.00
N ASP A 590 0.65 6.22 24.11
CA ASP A 590 0.44 5.51 25.38
C ASP A 590 -0.78 4.58 25.31
N LEU A 591 -0.51 3.28 25.12
CA LEU A 591 -1.54 2.25 25.07
C LEU A 591 -2.26 2.03 26.40
N SER A 592 -1.56 2.21 27.52
CA SER A 592 -2.10 1.98 28.86
C SER A 592 -3.12 3.07 29.21
N ARG A 593 -2.81 4.32 28.86
CA ARG A 593 -3.74 5.45 28.98
C ARG A 593 -4.99 5.26 28.15
N LEU A 594 -4.86 4.91 26.86
CA LEU A 594 -6.01 4.60 26.00
C LEU A 594 -6.84 3.44 26.58
N ALA A 595 -6.18 2.37 27.03
CA ALA A 595 -6.85 1.21 27.61
C ALA A 595 -7.63 1.58 28.89
N GLY A 596 -7.07 2.45 29.74
CA GLY A 596 -7.75 2.97 30.92
C GLY A 596 -8.99 3.79 30.58
N VAL A 597 -8.90 4.69 29.59
CA VAL A 597 -10.03 5.50 29.12
C VAL A 597 -11.17 4.64 28.56
N LEU A 598 -10.83 3.57 27.85
CA LEU A 598 -11.78 2.64 27.24
C LEU A 598 -12.27 1.51 28.18
N GLU A 599 -11.85 1.55 29.45
CA GLU A 599 -12.11 0.52 30.46
C GLU A 599 -11.76 -0.90 29.96
N LEU A 600 -10.66 -1.04 29.23
CA LEU A 600 -10.19 -2.34 28.73
C LEU A 600 -9.49 -3.11 29.85
N ALA A 601 -9.70 -4.43 29.90
CA ALA A 601 -9.11 -5.28 30.91
C ALA A 601 -7.73 -5.83 30.50
N GLY A 602 -7.00 -6.39 31.46
CA GLY A 602 -5.84 -7.24 31.20
C GLY A 602 -4.52 -6.50 30.97
N PRO A 603 -3.51 -7.20 30.41
CA PRO A 603 -2.12 -6.76 30.50
C PRO A 603 -1.80 -5.41 29.87
N VAL A 604 -2.63 -4.90 28.96
CA VAL A 604 -2.41 -3.58 28.34
C VAL A 604 -2.77 -2.44 29.29
N ALA A 605 -3.80 -2.60 30.11
CA ALA A 605 -4.24 -1.59 31.09
C ALA A 605 -3.36 -1.60 32.36
N GLU A 606 -2.75 -2.73 32.67
CA GLU A 606 -1.85 -2.89 33.83
C GLU A 606 -0.38 -2.57 33.49
N MET A 607 -0.08 -2.27 32.22
CA MET A 607 1.28 -2.07 31.76
C MET A 607 1.86 -0.76 32.32
N PRO A 608 2.99 -0.81 33.06
CA PRO A 608 3.70 0.40 33.40
C PRO A 608 4.33 0.96 32.11
N VAL A 609 4.02 2.21 31.80
CA VAL A 609 4.60 2.92 30.68
C VAL A 609 5.69 3.85 31.21
N SER A 610 6.92 3.65 30.77
CA SER A 610 8.05 4.51 31.11
C SER A 610 8.45 5.36 29.91
N LEU A 611 8.70 6.64 30.12
CA LEU A 611 9.41 7.47 29.15
C LEU A 611 10.87 7.03 29.07
N SER A 612 11.39 6.86 27.86
CA SER A 612 12.81 6.58 27.66
C SER A 612 13.67 7.70 28.23
N ASP A 613 14.76 7.33 28.89
CA ASP A 613 15.81 8.25 29.32
C ASP A 613 16.78 8.62 28.17
N ARG A 614 16.60 8.00 27.00
CA ARG A 614 17.38 8.22 25.78
C ARG A 614 16.59 9.12 24.85
N GLY A 615 17.22 10.18 24.35
CA GLY A 615 16.64 11.10 23.36
C GLY A 615 17.15 10.84 21.94
N LEU A 616 16.45 11.34 20.94
CA LEU A 616 16.98 11.48 19.58
C LEU A 616 18.03 12.60 19.51
N PRO A 617 18.96 12.55 18.53
CA PRO A 617 19.82 13.68 18.20
C PRO A 617 19.01 14.94 17.91
N GLY A 618 19.44 16.08 18.43
CA GLY A 618 18.77 17.36 18.22
C GLY A 618 18.72 17.80 16.74
N ASP A 619 19.68 17.35 15.92
CA ASP A 619 19.70 17.58 14.47
C ASP A 619 19.73 16.24 13.70
N MET A 620 18.54 15.63 13.62
CA MET A 620 18.35 14.40 12.83
C MET A 620 18.67 14.58 11.35
N ARG A 621 18.55 15.79 10.79
CA ARG A 621 18.82 16.05 9.38
C ARG A 621 20.31 15.87 9.09
N THR A 622 21.16 16.47 9.92
CA THR A 622 22.62 16.32 9.80
C THR A 622 23.04 14.86 9.92
N VAL A 623 22.50 14.11 10.89
CA VAL A 623 22.79 12.68 11.03
C VAL A 623 22.38 11.90 9.78
N ARG A 624 21.19 12.13 9.23
CA ARG A 624 20.72 11.44 8.01
C ARG A 624 21.55 11.77 6.78
N THR A 625 21.87 13.05 6.59
CA THR A 625 22.76 13.50 5.50
C THR A 625 24.11 12.81 5.60
N ARG A 626 24.68 12.75 6.81
CA ARG A 626 25.96 12.10 7.04
C ARG A 626 25.92 10.59 6.78
N VAL A 627 24.85 9.91 7.22
CA VAL A 627 24.64 8.48 6.89
C VAL A 627 24.52 8.29 5.38
N ASN A 628 23.81 9.16 4.66
CA ASN A 628 23.71 9.07 3.21
C ASN A 628 25.09 9.17 2.53
N GLU A 629 25.91 10.13 2.94
CA GLU A 629 27.28 10.30 2.44
C GLU A 629 28.13 9.05 2.68
N LEU A 630 28.08 8.49 3.89
CA LEU A 630 28.85 7.30 4.27
C LEU A 630 28.44 6.05 3.49
N LEU A 631 27.16 5.94 3.09
CA LEU A 631 26.68 4.84 2.25
C LEU A 631 26.97 5.06 0.75
N GLY A 632 27.41 6.26 0.36
CA GLY A 632 27.53 6.65 -1.04
C GLY A 632 26.18 6.74 -1.75
N GLY A 633 25.12 7.13 -1.02
CA GLY A 633 23.81 7.38 -1.62
C GLY A 633 23.79 8.71 -2.37
N THR A 634 23.33 8.67 -3.61
CA THR A 634 23.16 9.85 -4.48
C THR A 634 21.94 9.66 -5.38
N LEU A 635 21.38 10.77 -5.87
CA LEU A 635 20.33 10.77 -6.88
C LEU A 635 20.90 10.76 -8.31
N ASP A 636 22.21 10.99 -8.43
CA ASP A 636 22.95 11.10 -9.69
C ASP A 636 23.63 9.77 -10.02
N GLY A 637 23.39 9.24 -11.21
CA GLY A 637 23.98 7.99 -11.69
C GLY A 637 23.26 7.46 -12.92
N GLU A 638 23.81 6.43 -13.55
CA GLU A 638 23.21 5.79 -14.73
C GLU A 638 22.75 4.35 -14.44
N GLY A 639 21.65 3.93 -15.08
CA GLY A 639 21.13 2.57 -15.05
C GLY A 639 20.93 1.98 -13.64
N ASN A 640 21.37 0.73 -13.46
CA ASN A 640 21.19 -0.02 -12.22
C ASN A 640 21.96 0.58 -11.02
N GLN A 641 23.04 1.32 -11.29
CA GLN A 641 23.83 1.98 -10.24
C GLN A 641 23.03 3.13 -9.62
N ARG A 642 22.32 3.93 -10.44
CA ARG A 642 21.39 4.97 -9.95
C ARG A 642 20.34 4.39 -9.02
N TRP A 643 19.76 3.24 -9.38
CA TRP A 643 18.78 2.55 -8.57
C TRP A 643 19.34 2.17 -7.19
N GLN A 644 20.51 1.53 -7.16
CA GLN A 644 21.16 1.14 -5.90
C GLN A 644 21.52 2.37 -5.04
N MET A 645 22.06 3.42 -5.64
CA MET A 645 22.40 4.67 -4.94
C MET A 645 21.17 5.35 -4.35
N ARG A 646 20.05 5.39 -5.09
CA ARG A 646 18.77 5.88 -4.57
C ARG A 646 18.27 5.05 -3.39
N ARG A 647 18.46 3.72 -3.43
CA ARG A 647 18.07 2.83 -2.32
C ARG A 647 18.93 3.01 -1.07
N ARG A 648 20.20 3.39 -1.22
CA ARG A 648 21.06 3.79 -0.08
C ARG A 648 20.65 5.14 0.49
N PHE A 649 20.25 6.07 -0.37
CA PHE A 649 19.63 7.32 0.06
C PHE A 649 18.32 7.07 0.84
N ASP A 650 17.46 6.17 0.35
CA ASP A 650 16.24 5.76 1.07
C ASP A 650 16.57 5.12 2.44
N LEU A 651 17.67 4.35 2.58
CA LEU A 651 18.10 3.80 3.88
C LEU A 651 18.47 4.91 4.87
N SER A 652 19.12 5.98 4.42
CA SER A 652 19.44 7.12 5.28
C SER A 652 18.19 7.80 5.87
N ARG A 653 17.04 7.71 5.20
CA ARG A 653 15.76 8.24 5.71
C ARG A 653 15.18 7.43 6.87
N HIS A 654 15.66 6.20 7.07
CA HIS A 654 15.19 5.27 8.12
C HIS A 654 16.08 5.22 9.37
N VAL A 655 17.01 6.16 9.53
CA VAL A 655 17.88 6.26 10.73
C VAL A 655 17.05 6.46 12.01
N ASP A 656 15.94 7.20 11.92
CA ASP A 656 14.97 7.36 12.99
C ASP A 656 14.40 6.03 13.49
N THR A 657 14.11 5.09 12.59
CA THR A 657 13.58 3.77 12.93
C THR A 657 14.60 2.99 13.77
N VAL A 658 15.89 3.11 13.44
CA VAL A 658 16.99 2.50 14.21
C VAL A 658 17.13 3.15 15.59
N LEU A 659 17.14 4.48 15.64
CA LEU A 659 17.31 5.22 16.88
C LEU A 659 16.12 5.09 17.83
N THR A 660 14.89 5.08 17.31
CA THR A 660 13.67 4.83 18.08
C THR A 660 13.70 3.43 18.72
N PHE A 661 14.25 2.43 18.00
CA PHE A 661 14.46 1.09 18.57
C PHE A 661 15.50 1.10 19.68
N TRP A 662 16.60 1.84 19.51
CA TRP A 662 17.61 2.03 20.54
C TRP A 662 17.06 2.76 21.77
N GLN A 663 16.23 3.78 21.61
CA GLN A 663 15.58 4.46 22.73
C GLN A 663 14.74 3.46 23.55
N ALA A 664 14.00 2.58 22.89
CA ALA A 664 13.12 1.63 23.54
C ALA A 664 13.85 0.45 24.21
N SER A 665 14.96 -0.01 23.62
CA SER A 665 15.61 -1.27 24.03
C SER A 665 16.99 -1.09 24.66
N GLY A 666 17.66 0.04 24.43
CA GLY A 666 19.06 0.28 24.78
C GLY A 666 20.08 -0.35 23.83
N GLU A 667 19.64 -1.12 22.84
CA GLU A 667 20.48 -1.79 21.84
C GLU A 667 20.06 -1.34 20.42
N LEU A 668 21.00 -1.33 19.48
CA LEU A 668 20.66 -1.13 18.07
C LEU A 668 19.90 -2.36 17.55
N PRO A 669 18.90 -2.22 16.66
CA PRO A 669 18.11 -3.36 16.20
C PRO A 669 18.99 -4.42 15.53
N SER A 670 18.55 -5.67 15.60
CA SER A 670 19.02 -6.69 14.66
C SER A 670 18.36 -6.50 13.30
N ARG A 671 18.94 -7.03 12.23
CA ARG A 671 18.37 -6.93 10.86
C ARG A 671 16.90 -7.37 10.79
N PRO A 672 16.46 -8.48 11.40
CA PRO A 672 15.05 -8.85 11.43
C PRO A 672 14.16 -7.87 12.22
N ALA A 673 14.71 -7.17 13.20
CA ALA A 673 13.99 -6.17 13.99
C ALA A 673 13.82 -4.83 13.24
N PHE A 674 14.78 -4.44 12.40
CA PHE A 674 14.70 -3.25 11.54
C PHE A 674 13.55 -3.31 10.53
N GLY A 675 13.22 -4.50 10.02
CA GLY A 675 11.99 -4.74 9.25
C GLY A 675 12.00 -4.24 7.80
N LYS A 676 13.03 -3.52 7.33
CA LYS A 676 13.17 -3.04 5.93
C LYS A 676 14.10 -3.93 5.09
N ASN A 677 13.94 -5.25 5.21
CA ASN A 677 14.78 -6.23 4.50
C ASN A 677 14.72 -6.14 2.97
N TRP A 678 13.61 -5.64 2.41
CA TRP A 678 13.48 -5.46 0.96
C TRP A 678 14.39 -4.31 0.49
N LEU A 679 14.43 -3.21 1.24
CA LEU A 679 15.24 -2.05 0.93
C LEU A 679 16.74 -2.37 1.01
N LEU A 680 17.16 -3.10 2.05
CA LEU A 680 18.55 -3.59 2.16
C LEU A 680 18.96 -4.45 0.97
N LYS A 681 18.06 -5.31 0.46
CA LYS A 681 18.34 -6.17 -0.70
C LYS A 681 18.48 -5.38 -2.00
N GLU A 682 17.80 -4.26 -2.12
CA GLU A 682 17.91 -3.41 -3.30
C GLU A 682 19.12 -2.47 -3.22
N ALA A 683 19.47 -2.01 -2.02
CA ALA A 683 20.65 -1.18 -1.77
C ALA A 683 21.97 -1.98 -1.82
N PHE A 684 21.93 -3.25 -1.42
CA PHE A 684 23.07 -4.17 -1.32
C PHE A 684 22.68 -5.56 -1.89
N PRO A 685 22.58 -5.70 -3.21
CA PRO A 685 22.08 -6.93 -3.84
C PRO A 685 23.01 -8.13 -3.65
N ASP A 686 24.33 -7.89 -3.54
CA ASP A 686 25.34 -8.95 -3.43
C ASP A 686 25.38 -9.56 -2.03
N ASP A 687 25.36 -8.74 -1.00
CA ASP A 687 25.35 -9.16 0.40
C ASP A 687 24.62 -8.16 1.29
N PHE A 688 23.31 -8.35 1.46
CA PHE A 688 22.48 -7.49 2.29
C PHE A 688 22.66 -7.73 3.81
N GLU A 689 23.32 -8.82 4.23
CA GLU A 689 23.69 -9.01 5.64
C GLU A 689 24.86 -8.08 5.97
N GLN A 690 25.90 -8.10 5.14
CA GLN A 690 27.03 -7.18 5.23
C GLN A 690 26.57 -5.73 5.03
N GLY A 691 25.70 -5.47 4.06
CA GLY A 691 25.12 -4.14 3.84
C GLY A 691 24.32 -3.60 5.03
N TYR A 692 23.72 -4.48 5.84
CA TYR A 692 23.09 -4.06 7.09
C TYR A 692 24.11 -3.65 8.15
N LEU A 693 25.24 -4.35 8.25
CA LEU A 693 26.33 -3.98 9.16
C LEU A 693 26.95 -2.65 8.73
N GLU A 694 27.16 -2.44 7.43
CA GLU A 694 27.61 -1.15 6.88
C GLU A 694 26.62 -0.02 7.18
N TYR A 695 25.31 -0.29 7.09
CA TYR A 695 24.28 0.68 7.44
C TYR A 695 24.33 1.07 8.92
N ILE A 696 24.45 0.09 9.82
CA ILE A 696 24.57 0.38 11.25
C ILE A 696 25.88 1.11 11.56
N GLU A 697 26.99 0.72 10.94
CA GLU A 697 28.28 1.38 11.15
C GLU A 697 28.24 2.84 10.66
N ALA A 698 27.62 3.11 9.51
CA ALA A 698 27.41 4.47 9.03
C ALA A 698 26.60 5.32 10.02
N ILE A 699 25.57 4.74 10.65
CA ILE A 699 24.80 5.41 11.71
C ILE A 699 25.69 5.69 12.92
N ARG A 700 26.49 4.72 13.37
CA ARG A 700 27.37 4.89 14.53
C ARG A 700 28.40 5.98 14.31
N LEU A 701 29.06 5.99 13.15
CA LEU A 701 30.03 7.02 12.77
C LEU A 701 29.38 8.41 12.73
N ALA A 702 28.20 8.54 12.11
CA ALA A 702 27.48 9.81 12.08
C ALA A 702 27.09 10.30 13.49
N LEU A 703 26.76 9.39 14.40
CA LEU A 703 26.41 9.73 15.79
C LEU A 703 27.64 10.08 16.63
N ASP A 704 28.75 9.37 16.44
CA ASP A 704 30.03 9.64 17.13
C ASP A 704 30.55 11.04 16.79
N GLU A 705 30.44 11.47 15.52
CA GLU A 705 30.75 12.84 15.10
C GLU A 705 29.93 13.92 15.83
N THR A 706 28.72 13.57 16.27
CA THR A 706 27.84 14.46 17.06
C THR A 706 27.99 14.28 18.59
N GLY A 707 28.81 13.32 19.05
CA GLY A 707 28.95 12.96 20.46
C GLY A 707 27.70 12.31 21.06
N HIS A 708 26.83 11.71 20.24
CA HIS A 708 25.56 11.14 20.70
C HIS A 708 25.78 9.72 21.28
N PRO A 709 25.23 9.39 22.47
CA PRO A 709 25.52 8.13 23.18
C PRO A 709 25.12 6.87 22.41
N ALA A 710 24.20 6.97 21.45
CA ALA A 710 23.83 5.85 20.58
C ALA A 710 24.98 5.37 19.68
N GLY A 711 26.03 6.17 19.44
CA GLY A 711 27.22 5.75 18.68
C GLY A 711 28.01 4.61 19.33
N GLU A 712 27.95 4.50 20.66
CA GLU A 712 28.61 3.45 21.44
C GLU A 712 27.72 2.22 21.69
N ALA A 713 26.45 2.28 21.26
CA ALA A 713 25.47 1.25 21.59
C ALA A 713 25.80 -0.11 20.94
N PRO A 714 25.62 -1.23 21.66
CA PRO A 714 25.81 -2.56 21.09
C PRO A 714 24.67 -2.92 20.13
N LEU A 715 24.97 -3.81 19.18
CA LEU A 715 23.96 -4.48 18.36
C LEU A 715 23.14 -5.45 19.21
N ALA A 716 21.82 -5.49 18.98
CA ALA A 716 20.94 -6.46 19.58
C ALA A 716 21.29 -7.88 19.10
N LYS A 717 21.27 -8.82 20.05
CA LYS A 717 21.62 -10.23 19.83
C LYS A 717 20.65 -10.97 18.91
#